data_AF-A0A2M6Y528-F1
#
_entry.id   AF-A0A2M6Y528-F1
#
_cell.length_a   1.000
_cell.length_b   1.000
_cell.length_c   1.000
_cell.angle_alpha   90.00
_cell.angle_beta   90.00
_cell.angle_gamma   90.00
#
_symmetry.space_group_name_H-M   'P 1'
#
loop_
_entity.id
_entity.type
_entity.pdbx_description
1 polymer ?
#
loop_
_entity_poly.entity_id
_entity_poly.type
_entity_poly.pdbx_seq_one_letter_code
_entity_poly.pdbx_strand_id
1 'polypeptide(L)'
;MTDSPPNFNILKGPQDSFLSVLPAFDQIKSLSLPVNQEGSGQLQYSCIVQHTEGDRSFLPAFTSETAAPSPHITCPPLETALLFFHAPRHEFFIFNPAGPSSLRAGRAEISLLAGFLQAGGSQARAADPIPAAMREAGMGNLHKAHYLYASAGAAKADPATRLPLCSVLVELGLFQEAYDSLKTEKSHEALLLLALIHRKTGNQQRAAEALAAIPGGTFLEERKSIEAAWLDLETGKDEEAEKAFEHLAAAALDKTEALSGLAAVRAKKAFRTKDAGRLASAATTLRSALATPSPASARLFFQLGNLYFRSGNSMQAEDCYRKAAALNPGLQALANLAATLIRTGKHQEAAAVIARVALTDPASAGRLAAQMPANSFTGKADPQLYSPAAGAAPPANAANTDTEQARKFSPDASQDTLPPAMTMRSQPPLAPAATSTLKEFKLEALQTPVSAQPPVPAGGQDRPESGRMSELNLATLGGPAQPASTQPGQASLEPAAPRTPPNISNRRMGPGANMESMQDAMRSAAGQDGLERRPEDFLSGAFKVASDLEREFGSKVHFNREGLLEVEKKLRLFVKQAKFSSAPGLVSDCAAFLCYFLQERHKGRLVKLAGTEPWAWPMIFETKDANITTYPAQRLWRLLWEDELPETGWLVKYAEWLVAEIKAPGGHISGTDAIRERRMSHLERLEDTKTEHKRIMALVSTLTETSDIEIGRPGVIKLGGIIRHKFKPDIPPSADGWKLLRCYGHMLAAVLAKDFKASWYYTDCEDGHWSMRLPWDTFVFPIGKIYKTASHREELLEYYDALLSERARKQSDKDLPTLK
;
A
#
# COMPACT_ATOMS: atom_id res chain seq x y z
N MET A 1 -54.55 16.85 24.07
CA MET A 1 -54.41 15.60 23.30
C MET A 1 -52.92 15.31 23.20
N THR A 2 -52.53 14.04 23.27
CA THR A 2 -51.13 13.62 23.48
C THR A 2 -50.35 13.60 22.18
N ASP A 3 -49.35 14.48 22.04
CA ASP A 3 -48.32 14.35 21.02
C ASP A 3 -47.54 13.06 21.26
N SER A 4 -47.73 12.07 20.39
CA SER A 4 -46.93 10.86 20.41
C SER A 4 -45.52 11.20 19.88
N PRO A 5 -44.44 10.87 20.62
CA PRO A 5 -43.09 11.14 20.15
C PRO A 5 -42.77 10.37 18.86
N PRO A 6 -41.84 10.87 18.01
CA PRO A 6 -41.53 10.25 16.73
C PRO A 6 -41.01 8.82 16.88
N ASN A 7 -41.56 7.91 16.07
CA ASN A 7 -41.36 6.47 16.17
C ASN A 7 -40.26 6.01 15.18
N PHE A 8 -39.02 5.85 15.65
CA PHE A 8 -37.82 5.59 14.83
C PHE A 8 -37.69 4.13 14.33
N ASN A 9 -38.80 3.52 13.90
CA ASN A 9 -38.89 2.07 13.72
C ASN A 9 -38.65 1.61 12.26
N ILE A 10 -37.38 1.54 11.87
CA ILE A 10 -36.95 1.28 10.48
C ILE A 10 -37.37 -0.10 9.95
N LEU A 11 -37.67 -1.08 10.82
CA LEU A 11 -38.13 -2.42 10.40
C LEU A 11 -39.56 -2.46 9.81
N LYS A 12 -40.26 -1.32 9.79
CA LYS A 12 -41.49 -1.08 9.00
C LYS A 12 -41.46 0.35 8.44
N GLY A 13 -40.54 0.62 7.51
CA GLY A 13 -40.39 1.96 6.92
C GLY A 13 -41.55 2.38 5.99
N PRO A 14 -41.43 3.53 5.29
CA PRO A 14 -40.40 4.57 5.42
C PRO A 14 -40.99 5.89 5.95
N GLN A 15 -40.20 6.71 6.65
CA GLN A 15 -40.36 8.18 6.50
C GLN A 15 -39.17 9.06 6.90
N ASP A 16 -38.16 8.53 7.61
CA ASP A 16 -36.88 9.22 7.77
C ASP A 16 -35.71 8.29 7.46
N SER A 17 -34.68 8.85 6.80
CA SER A 17 -33.41 8.14 6.57
C SER A 17 -32.66 7.99 7.90
N PHE A 18 -31.97 6.87 8.14
CA PHE A 18 -31.12 6.70 9.32
C PHE A 18 -30.10 7.85 9.48
N LEU A 19 -29.68 8.46 8.36
CA LEU A 19 -28.84 9.66 8.30
C LEU A 19 -29.40 10.85 9.11
N SER A 20 -30.72 10.99 9.21
CA SER A 20 -31.39 12.07 9.96
C SER A 20 -31.19 11.96 11.48
N VAL A 21 -30.96 10.74 11.98
CA VAL A 21 -30.83 10.44 13.42
C VAL A 21 -29.37 10.51 13.88
N LEU A 22 -28.41 10.40 12.95
CA LEU A 22 -26.97 10.47 13.25
C LEU A 22 -26.55 11.69 14.09
N PRO A 23 -27.02 12.93 13.84
CA PRO A 23 -26.69 14.10 14.67
C PRO A 23 -27.02 13.96 16.16
N ALA A 24 -27.98 13.10 16.53
CA ALA A 24 -28.30 12.84 17.94
C ALA A 24 -27.13 12.17 18.71
N PHE A 25 -26.22 11.50 18.01
CA PHE A 25 -25.06 10.85 18.60
C PHE A 25 -23.89 11.81 18.92
N ASP A 26 -23.88 13.04 18.39
CA ASP A 26 -22.81 14.03 18.66
C ASP A 26 -22.70 14.42 20.14
N GLN A 27 -23.81 14.37 20.88
CA GLN A 27 -23.86 14.78 22.29
C GLN A 27 -23.64 13.61 23.26
N ILE A 28 -23.57 12.38 22.75
CA ILE A 28 -23.47 11.15 23.56
C ILE A 28 -21.99 10.85 23.81
N LYS A 29 -21.55 10.96 25.06
CA LYS A 29 -20.16 10.65 25.44
C LYS A 29 -19.90 9.14 25.56
N SER A 30 -20.90 8.40 26.01
CA SER A 30 -20.84 6.95 26.25
C SER A 30 -22.21 6.32 26.05
N LEU A 31 -22.22 5.08 25.58
CA LEU A 31 -23.37 4.19 25.54
C LEU A 31 -23.21 3.12 26.61
N SER A 32 -24.29 2.82 27.33
CA SER A 32 -24.34 1.71 28.27
C SER A 32 -24.82 0.44 27.57
N LEU A 33 -24.06 -0.64 27.70
CA LEU A 33 -24.34 -1.96 27.14
C LEU A 33 -24.65 -2.90 28.31
N PRO A 34 -25.89 -3.43 28.46
CA PRO A 34 -26.19 -4.38 29.53
C PRO A 34 -25.39 -5.66 29.33
N VAL A 35 -24.82 -6.20 30.41
CA VAL A 35 -23.99 -7.40 30.35
C VAL A 35 -24.40 -8.42 31.40
N ASN A 36 -24.27 -9.70 31.07
CA ASN A 36 -24.25 -10.78 32.05
C ASN A 36 -22.82 -11.26 32.26
N GLN A 37 -22.53 -11.81 33.44
CA GLN A 37 -21.26 -12.46 33.71
C GLN A 37 -21.33 -13.92 33.26
N GLU A 38 -20.35 -14.35 32.48
CA GLU A 38 -20.15 -15.73 32.09
C GLU A 38 -18.74 -16.19 32.47
N GLY A 39 -18.60 -17.49 32.72
CA GLY A 39 -17.35 -18.12 33.14
C GLY A 39 -17.00 -19.31 32.27
N SER A 40 -15.74 -19.42 31.87
CA SER A 40 -15.23 -20.61 31.19
C SER A 40 -13.79 -20.89 31.64
N GLY A 41 -13.57 -22.11 32.15
CA GLY A 41 -12.34 -22.42 32.89
C GLY A 41 -12.24 -21.57 34.15
N GLN A 42 -11.10 -20.90 34.33
CA GLN A 42 -10.88 -19.94 35.44
C GLN A 42 -11.19 -18.48 35.05
N LEU A 43 -11.52 -18.21 33.78
CA LEU A 43 -11.76 -16.86 33.29
C LEU A 43 -13.23 -16.47 33.49
N GLN A 44 -13.48 -15.34 34.14
CA GLN A 44 -14.78 -14.68 34.20
C GLN A 44 -14.77 -13.47 33.26
N TYR A 45 -15.79 -13.33 32.42
CA TYR A 45 -15.92 -12.24 31.46
C TYR A 45 -17.37 -11.76 31.33
N SER A 46 -17.55 -10.63 30.66
CA SER A 46 -18.86 -9.99 30.46
C SER A 46 -19.35 -10.22 29.02
N CYS A 47 -20.60 -10.63 28.86
CA CYS A 47 -21.26 -10.87 27.57
C CYS A 47 -22.46 -9.93 27.43
N ILE A 48 -22.67 -9.28 26.27
CA ILE A 48 -23.80 -8.36 26.10
C ILE A 48 -25.12 -9.14 26.16
N VAL A 49 -26.05 -8.68 26.99
CA VAL A 49 -27.39 -9.29 27.10
C VAL A 49 -28.17 -9.00 25.83
N GLN A 50 -28.61 -10.04 25.14
CA GLN A 50 -29.42 -9.90 23.93
C GLN A 50 -30.84 -9.46 24.29
N HIS A 51 -31.39 -8.53 23.49
CA HIS A 51 -32.79 -8.13 23.55
C HIS A 51 -33.57 -8.81 22.44
N THR A 52 -34.70 -9.44 22.74
CA THR A 52 -35.51 -10.16 21.75
C THR A 52 -36.86 -9.50 21.53
N GLU A 53 -37.25 -9.35 20.26
CA GLU A 53 -38.57 -8.85 19.87
C GLU A 53 -39.18 -9.78 18.81
N GLY A 54 -40.13 -10.62 19.24
CA GLY A 54 -40.60 -11.75 18.45
C GLY A 54 -39.45 -12.70 18.12
N ASP A 55 -39.32 -13.08 16.85
CA ASP A 55 -38.29 -14.01 16.38
C ASP A 55 -36.91 -13.35 16.13
N ARG A 56 -36.75 -12.05 16.41
CA ARG A 56 -35.50 -11.31 16.16
C ARG A 56 -34.73 -11.04 17.45
N SER A 57 -33.44 -11.35 17.42
CA SER A 57 -32.47 -10.96 18.46
C SER A 57 -31.70 -9.71 18.04
N PHE A 58 -31.49 -8.81 19.00
CA PHE A 58 -30.78 -7.55 18.85
C PHE A 58 -29.67 -7.45 19.91
N LEU A 59 -28.54 -6.81 19.57
CA LEU A 59 -27.64 -6.27 20.59
C LEU A 59 -28.15 -4.88 21.02
N PRO A 60 -28.44 -4.67 22.32
CA PRO A 60 -28.94 -3.40 22.83
C PRO A 60 -27.82 -2.45 23.26
N ALA A 61 -28.05 -1.16 23.08
CA ALA A 61 -27.28 -0.07 23.68
C ALA A 61 -28.22 1.00 24.24
N PHE A 62 -27.79 1.71 25.29
CA PHE A 62 -28.58 2.75 25.94
C PHE A 62 -27.83 4.08 25.92
N THR A 63 -28.57 5.13 25.57
CA THR A 63 -28.06 6.51 25.47
C THR A 63 -28.05 7.24 26.82
N SER A 64 -28.70 6.67 27.84
CA SER A 64 -28.64 7.12 29.24
C SER A 64 -28.30 5.93 30.13
N GLU A 65 -27.35 6.13 31.04
CA GLU A 65 -26.93 5.09 31.99
C GLU A 65 -28.08 4.66 32.92
N THR A 66 -28.93 5.60 33.33
CA THR A 66 -30.10 5.33 34.20
C THR A 66 -31.18 4.48 33.53
N ALA A 67 -31.15 4.33 32.20
CA ALA A 67 -32.09 3.51 31.45
C ALA A 67 -31.55 2.10 31.15
N ALA A 68 -30.25 1.86 31.36
CA ALA A 68 -29.64 0.56 31.11
C ALA A 68 -29.94 -0.43 32.25
N PRO A 69 -30.30 -1.69 31.93
CA PRO A 69 -30.34 -2.76 32.92
C PRO A 69 -28.95 -2.99 33.52
N SER A 70 -28.87 -2.96 34.85
CA SER A 70 -27.64 -3.30 35.59
C SER A 70 -27.48 -4.82 35.72
N PRO A 71 -26.25 -5.38 35.59
CA PRO A 71 -25.01 -4.65 35.35
C PRO A 71 -24.80 -4.30 33.88
N HIS A 72 -24.15 -3.17 33.62
CA HIS A 72 -23.79 -2.70 32.28
C HIS A 72 -22.33 -2.26 32.23
N ILE A 73 -21.77 -2.17 31.03
CA ILE A 73 -20.49 -1.50 30.75
C ILE A 73 -20.73 -0.23 29.92
N THR A 74 -19.86 0.75 30.06
CA THR A 74 -19.90 2.00 29.26
C THR A 74 -18.83 1.98 28.17
N CYS A 75 -19.21 2.24 26.92
CA CYS A 75 -18.30 2.36 25.77
C CYS A 75 -18.55 3.66 24.99
N PRO A 76 -17.52 4.29 24.37
CA PRO A 76 -17.72 5.40 23.43
C PRO A 76 -18.58 5.00 22.21
N PRO A 77 -19.44 5.88 21.66
CA PRO A 77 -20.35 5.50 20.57
C PRO A 77 -19.68 4.92 19.32
N LEU A 78 -18.52 5.44 18.92
CA LEU A 78 -17.76 4.91 17.77
C LEU A 78 -17.29 3.48 18.03
N GLU A 79 -16.85 3.23 19.27
CA GLU A 79 -16.35 1.93 19.69
C GLU A 79 -17.49 0.90 19.76
N THR A 80 -18.67 1.30 20.26
CA THR A 80 -19.90 0.49 20.20
C THR A 80 -20.31 0.22 18.76
N ALA A 81 -20.26 1.22 17.86
CA ALA A 81 -20.63 1.03 16.46
C ALA A 81 -19.70 0.03 15.76
N LEU A 82 -18.39 0.10 15.97
CA LEU A 82 -17.45 -0.89 15.44
C LEU A 82 -17.64 -2.28 16.06
N LEU A 83 -17.86 -2.36 17.39
CA LEU A 83 -18.17 -3.62 18.09
C LEU A 83 -19.42 -4.29 17.51
N PHE A 84 -20.48 -3.52 17.29
CA PHE A 84 -21.73 -3.99 16.71
C PHE A 84 -21.55 -4.41 15.24
N PHE A 85 -20.87 -3.60 14.43
CA PHE A 85 -20.62 -3.93 13.02
C PHE A 85 -19.89 -5.27 12.84
N HIS A 86 -18.93 -5.56 13.73
CA HIS A 86 -18.14 -6.80 13.70
C HIS A 86 -18.75 -7.97 14.50
N ALA A 87 -19.95 -7.81 15.08
CA ALA A 87 -20.64 -8.90 15.78
C ALA A 87 -21.05 -10.00 14.78
N PRO A 88 -20.45 -11.21 14.83
CA PRO A 88 -20.56 -12.19 13.75
C PRO A 88 -21.95 -12.81 13.59
N ARG A 89 -22.70 -12.92 14.69
CA ARG A 89 -23.98 -13.65 14.80
C ARG A 89 -25.19 -12.72 14.87
N HIS A 90 -24.97 -11.41 14.76
CA HIS A 90 -26.00 -10.39 14.96
C HIS A 90 -26.09 -9.52 13.71
N GLU A 91 -27.30 -9.46 13.15
CA GLU A 91 -27.63 -8.61 11.99
C GLU A 91 -28.36 -7.33 12.40
N PHE A 92 -29.00 -7.35 13.58
CA PHE A 92 -29.83 -6.27 14.10
C PHE A 92 -29.32 -5.74 15.44
N PHE A 93 -29.50 -4.42 15.61
CA PHE A 93 -29.03 -3.65 16.76
C PHE A 93 -30.15 -2.70 17.20
N ILE A 94 -30.23 -2.41 18.49
CA ILE A 94 -31.27 -1.54 19.03
C ILE A 94 -30.70 -0.56 20.05
N PHE A 95 -31.06 0.71 19.90
CA PHE A 95 -30.77 1.75 20.88
C PHE A 95 -32.03 2.03 21.68
N ASN A 96 -31.90 2.13 23.01
CA ASN A 96 -33.00 2.35 23.96
C ASN A 96 -34.20 1.40 23.74
N PRO A 97 -34.04 0.06 23.79
CA PRO A 97 -35.18 -0.86 23.78
C PRO A 97 -36.13 -0.50 24.94
N ALA A 98 -37.43 -0.44 24.65
CA ALA A 98 -38.51 0.08 25.53
C ALA A 98 -38.51 1.59 25.84
N GLY A 99 -37.61 2.40 25.28
CA GLY A 99 -37.69 3.87 25.36
C GLY A 99 -38.55 4.51 24.25
N PRO A 100 -39.09 5.72 24.44
CA PRO A 100 -39.78 6.46 23.38
C PRO A 100 -38.84 6.86 22.22
N SER A 101 -37.52 6.87 22.47
CA SER A 101 -36.44 7.08 21.50
C SER A 101 -35.83 5.77 20.98
N SER A 102 -36.62 4.69 20.92
CA SER A 102 -36.16 3.37 20.47
C SER A 102 -35.83 3.37 18.97
N LEU A 103 -34.55 3.19 18.63
CA LEU A 103 -34.01 3.19 17.27
C LEU A 103 -33.49 1.79 16.92
N ARG A 104 -33.95 1.22 15.80
CA ARG A 104 -33.47 -0.08 15.28
C ARG A 104 -32.57 0.14 14.07
N ALA A 105 -31.48 -0.62 14.00
CA ALA A 105 -30.44 -0.52 12.97
C ALA A 105 -30.06 -1.92 12.46
N GLY A 106 -29.79 -2.05 11.17
CA GLY A 106 -29.06 -3.17 10.60
C GLY A 106 -27.56 -2.88 10.51
N ARG A 107 -26.79 -3.81 9.94
CA ARG A 107 -25.32 -3.67 9.84
C ARG A 107 -24.90 -2.51 8.92
N ALA A 108 -25.67 -2.19 7.88
CA ALA A 108 -25.45 -1.02 7.04
C ALA A 108 -25.63 0.30 7.82
N GLU A 109 -26.70 0.43 8.61
CA GLU A 109 -26.94 1.60 9.46
C GLU A 109 -25.83 1.78 10.51
N ILE A 110 -25.40 0.70 11.16
CA ILE A 110 -24.27 0.76 12.11
C ILE A 110 -22.96 1.21 11.40
N SER A 111 -22.74 0.81 10.15
CA SER A 111 -21.62 1.31 9.34
C SER A 111 -21.71 2.82 9.07
N LEU A 112 -22.91 3.35 8.81
CA LEU A 112 -23.15 4.79 8.68
C LEU A 112 -22.87 5.54 9.98
N LEU A 113 -23.26 4.98 11.13
CA LEU A 113 -22.96 5.55 12.45
C LEU A 113 -21.46 5.61 12.73
N ALA A 114 -20.73 4.51 12.48
CA ALA A 114 -19.27 4.48 12.61
C ALA A 114 -18.62 5.52 11.67
N GLY A 115 -19.08 5.62 10.43
CA GLY A 115 -18.57 6.56 9.45
C GLY A 115 -18.80 8.03 9.78
N PHE A 116 -19.97 8.37 10.31
CA PHE A 116 -20.33 9.70 10.79
C PHE A 116 -19.45 10.15 11.95
N LEU A 117 -19.26 9.27 12.94
CA LEU A 117 -18.41 9.55 14.10
C LEU A 117 -16.93 9.68 13.68
N GLN A 118 -16.45 8.84 12.75
CA GLN A 118 -15.11 8.99 12.13
C GLN A 118 -14.96 10.25 11.27
N ALA A 119 -16.06 10.80 10.74
CA ALA A 119 -16.02 12.04 9.96
C ALA A 119 -15.81 13.27 10.84
N GLY A 120 -16.15 13.21 12.13
CA GLY A 120 -16.18 14.36 13.05
C GLY A 120 -17.58 14.87 13.36
N GLY A 121 -18.61 14.03 13.20
CA GLY A 121 -19.98 14.36 13.55
C GLY A 121 -20.60 15.46 12.68
N SER A 122 -21.59 16.18 13.20
CA SER A 122 -22.24 17.28 12.45
C SER A 122 -21.34 18.48 12.18
N GLN A 123 -20.21 18.61 12.89
CA GLN A 123 -19.27 19.74 12.73
C GLN A 123 -18.43 19.63 11.45
N ALA A 124 -18.26 18.42 10.92
CA ALA A 124 -17.37 18.14 9.79
C ALA A 124 -18.13 17.92 8.47
N ARG A 125 -18.79 18.98 7.96
CA ARG A 125 -19.33 18.95 6.59
C ARG A 125 -18.21 19.12 5.57
N ALA A 126 -17.92 18.07 4.80
CA ALA A 126 -17.10 18.17 3.60
C ALA A 126 -17.78 19.11 2.59
N ALA A 127 -17.01 20.03 1.99
CA ALA A 127 -17.52 20.96 0.98
C ALA A 127 -18.02 20.25 -0.29
N ASP A 128 -17.42 19.09 -0.62
CA ASP A 128 -17.92 18.14 -1.59
C ASP A 128 -17.73 16.71 -1.03
N PRO A 129 -18.83 15.96 -0.75
CA PRO A 129 -18.76 14.65 -0.12
C PRO A 129 -18.25 13.55 -1.06
N ILE A 130 -18.43 13.65 -2.39
CA ILE A 130 -18.10 12.54 -3.31
C ILE A 130 -16.58 12.37 -3.48
N PRO A 131 -15.78 13.42 -3.78
CA PRO A 131 -14.32 13.32 -3.79
C PRO A 131 -13.73 13.04 -2.42
N ALA A 132 -14.40 13.46 -1.34
CA ALA A 132 -14.00 13.07 0.02
C ALA A 132 -14.19 11.57 0.23
N ALA A 133 -15.34 11.00 -0.18
CA ALA A 133 -15.61 9.56 -0.09
C ALA A 133 -14.59 8.73 -0.89
N MET A 134 -14.24 9.16 -2.11
CA MET A 134 -13.20 8.50 -2.92
C MET A 134 -11.82 8.49 -2.24
N ARG A 135 -11.39 9.62 -1.65
CA ARG A 135 -10.11 9.69 -0.92
C ARG A 135 -10.10 8.80 0.33
N GLU A 136 -11.16 8.85 1.13
CA GLU A 136 -11.28 8.04 2.35
C GLU A 136 -11.36 6.54 2.02
N ALA A 137 -12.06 6.17 0.93
CA ALA A 137 -12.09 4.80 0.42
C ALA A 137 -10.68 4.33 0.03
N GLY A 138 -9.92 5.13 -0.72
CA GLY A 138 -8.54 4.81 -1.11
C GLY A 138 -7.58 4.68 0.08
N MET A 139 -7.82 5.41 1.17
CA MET A 139 -7.06 5.27 2.43
C MET A 139 -7.49 4.06 3.28
N GLY A 140 -8.57 3.35 2.92
CA GLY A 140 -9.12 2.23 3.70
C GLY A 140 -10.09 2.64 4.80
N ASN A 141 -10.50 3.91 4.88
CA ASN A 141 -11.48 4.41 5.86
C ASN A 141 -12.92 4.12 5.38
N LEU A 142 -13.23 2.83 5.20
CA LEU A 142 -14.42 2.36 4.48
C LEU A 142 -15.75 2.82 5.11
N HIS A 143 -15.87 2.83 6.44
CA HIS A 143 -17.07 3.33 7.13
C HIS A 143 -17.31 4.82 6.84
N LYS A 144 -16.26 5.64 6.97
CA LYS A 144 -16.31 7.07 6.65
C LYS A 144 -16.64 7.32 5.18
N ALA A 145 -16.07 6.55 4.26
CA ALA A 145 -16.42 6.61 2.84
C ALA A 145 -17.89 6.24 2.58
N HIS A 146 -18.39 5.17 3.20
CA HIS A 146 -19.80 4.77 3.12
C HIS A 146 -20.75 5.87 3.61
N TYR A 147 -20.47 6.47 4.76
CA TYR A 147 -21.23 7.62 5.27
C TYR A 147 -21.21 8.82 4.30
N LEU A 148 -20.04 9.17 3.76
CA LEU A 148 -19.92 10.30 2.82
C LEU A 148 -20.73 10.06 1.53
N TYR A 149 -20.63 8.87 0.92
CA TYR A 149 -21.48 8.50 -0.23
C TYR A 149 -22.98 8.52 0.09
N ALA A 150 -23.37 7.99 1.25
CA ALA A 150 -24.78 7.97 1.66
C ALA A 150 -25.32 9.38 1.91
N SER A 151 -24.54 10.26 2.56
CA SER A 151 -24.89 11.66 2.79
C SER A 151 -25.00 12.48 1.50
N ALA A 152 -24.27 12.08 0.45
CA ALA A 152 -24.39 12.63 -0.90
C ALA A 152 -25.59 12.09 -1.70
N GLY A 153 -26.33 11.11 -1.18
CA GLY A 153 -27.44 10.46 -1.89
C GLY A 153 -27.02 9.47 -2.98
N ALA A 154 -25.75 9.03 -3.00
CA ALA A 154 -25.16 8.27 -4.11
C ALA A 154 -25.90 6.97 -4.48
N ALA A 155 -26.62 6.34 -3.53
CA ALA A 155 -27.45 5.16 -3.80
C ALA A 155 -28.58 5.40 -4.83
N LYS A 156 -29.08 6.63 -4.94
CA LYS A 156 -30.12 7.04 -5.91
C LYS A 156 -29.57 7.85 -7.08
N ALA A 157 -28.27 8.09 -7.10
CA ALA A 157 -27.60 8.88 -8.12
C ALA A 157 -27.27 8.04 -9.36
N ASP A 158 -26.54 8.65 -10.28
CA ASP A 158 -26.10 8.04 -11.54
C ASP A 158 -25.09 6.89 -11.31
N PRO A 159 -24.85 6.02 -12.31
CA PRO A 159 -23.92 4.90 -12.16
C PRO A 159 -22.50 5.31 -11.75
N ALA A 160 -21.97 6.47 -12.17
CA ALA A 160 -20.60 6.87 -11.85
C ALA A 160 -20.39 7.20 -10.37
N THR A 161 -21.45 7.56 -9.65
CA THR A 161 -21.42 7.79 -8.19
C THR A 161 -21.93 6.57 -7.40
N ARG A 162 -22.85 5.78 -7.98
CA ARG A 162 -23.37 4.54 -7.36
C ARG A 162 -22.35 3.40 -7.34
N LEU A 163 -21.60 3.18 -8.42
CA LEU A 163 -20.65 2.05 -8.53
C LEU A 163 -19.49 2.13 -7.50
N PRO A 164 -18.86 3.29 -7.24
CA PRO A 164 -17.88 3.43 -6.16
C PRO A 164 -18.46 3.14 -4.76
N LEU A 165 -19.70 3.56 -4.48
CA LEU A 165 -20.40 3.20 -3.25
C LEU A 165 -20.58 1.68 -3.14
N CYS A 166 -21.05 1.02 -4.20
CA CYS A 166 -21.17 -0.44 -4.23
C CYS A 166 -19.83 -1.14 -3.98
N SER A 167 -18.72 -0.61 -4.49
CA SER A 167 -17.38 -1.14 -4.20
C SER A 167 -17.01 -1.01 -2.71
N VAL A 168 -17.35 0.11 -2.05
CA VAL A 168 -17.13 0.28 -0.61
C VAL A 168 -18.02 -0.67 0.22
N LEU A 169 -19.29 -0.85 -0.16
CA LEU A 169 -20.19 -1.81 0.47
C LEU A 169 -19.65 -3.25 0.37
N VAL A 170 -19.10 -3.62 -0.79
CA VAL A 170 -18.46 -4.92 -1.03
C VAL A 170 -17.24 -5.14 -0.13
N GLU A 171 -16.33 -4.16 -0.02
CA GLU A 171 -15.16 -4.26 0.88
C GLU A 171 -15.55 -4.29 2.37
N LEU A 172 -16.68 -3.66 2.74
CA LEU A 172 -17.29 -3.76 4.07
C LEU A 172 -17.97 -5.11 4.34
N GLY A 173 -18.21 -5.94 3.31
CA GLY A 173 -19.00 -7.17 3.42
C GLY A 173 -20.51 -6.97 3.47
N LEU A 174 -20.99 -5.77 3.12
CA LEU A 174 -22.41 -5.42 2.97
C LEU A 174 -22.92 -5.87 1.58
N PHE A 175 -22.85 -7.18 1.37
CA PHE A 175 -23.08 -7.79 0.05
C PHE A 175 -24.53 -7.70 -0.40
N GLN A 176 -25.49 -7.70 0.51
CA GLN A 176 -26.92 -7.65 0.17
C GLN A 176 -27.30 -6.27 -0.35
N GLU A 177 -26.85 -5.21 0.34
CA GLU A 177 -27.07 -3.81 0.00
C GLU A 177 -26.38 -3.44 -1.34
N ALA A 178 -25.16 -3.96 -1.55
CA ALA A 178 -24.47 -3.85 -2.83
C ALA A 178 -25.23 -4.60 -3.94
N TYR A 179 -25.65 -5.85 -3.70
CA TYR A 179 -26.38 -6.66 -4.69
C TYR A 179 -27.72 -6.03 -5.07
N ASP A 180 -28.51 -5.54 -4.11
CA ASP A 180 -29.79 -4.90 -4.37
C ASP A 180 -29.65 -3.62 -5.20
N SER A 181 -28.53 -2.91 -5.06
CA SER A 181 -28.17 -1.73 -5.85
C SER A 181 -27.64 -2.07 -7.26
N LEU A 182 -27.13 -3.29 -7.48
CA LEU A 182 -26.47 -3.72 -8.72
C LEU A 182 -27.30 -4.69 -9.59
N LYS A 183 -28.25 -5.45 -9.02
CA LYS A 183 -28.96 -6.56 -9.69
C LYS A 183 -29.76 -6.18 -10.95
N THR A 184 -30.02 -4.89 -11.16
CA THR A 184 -30.70 -4.34 -12.36
C THR A 184 -29.75 -3.61 -13.32
N GLU A 185 -28.51 -3.35 -12.88
CA GLU A 185 -27.48 -2.64 -13.62
C GLU A 185 -26.77 -3.60 -14.58
N LYS A 186 -26.48 -3.14 -15.80
CA LYS A 186 -25.89 -3.98 -16.88
C LYS A 186 -24.51 -3.51 -17.33
N SER A 187 -23.98 -2.45 -16.72
CA SER A 187 -22.60 -2.00 -16.98
C SER A 187 -21.57 -3.09 -16.65
N HIS A 188 -20.44 -3.10 -17.37
CA HIS A 188 -19.38 -4.08 -17.15
C HIS A 188 -18.77 -4.00 -15.74
N GLU A 189 -18.75 -2.82 -15.12
CA GLU A 189 -18.29 -2.66 -13.74
C GLU A 189 -19.30 -3.21 -12.73
N ALA A 190 -20.61 -3.08 -12.98
CA ALA A 190 -21.60 -3.76 -12.15
C ALA A 190 -21.50 -5.28 -12.27
N LEU A 191 -21.28 -5.82 -13.48
CA LEU A 191 -21.04 -7.26 -13.67
C LEU A 191 -19.79 -7.74 -12.92
N LEU A 192 -18.72 -6.94 -12.89
CA LEU A 192 -17.51 -7.25 -12.13
C LEU A 192 -17.76 -7.26 -10.62
N LEU A 193 -18.48 -6.26 -10.09
CA LEU A 193 -18.87 -6.22 -8.68
C LEU A 193 -19.83 -7.36 -8.31
N LEU A 194 -20.78 -7.72 -9.19
CA LEU A 194 -21.67 -8.87 -9.01
C LEU A 194 -20.90 -10.19 -9.04
N ALA A 195 -19.90 -10.34 -9.92
CA ALA A 195 -19.02 -11.52 -9.93
C ALA A 195 -18.28 -11.68 -8.60
N LEU A 196 -17.71 -10.58 -8.09
CA LEU A 196 -17.03 -10.55 -6.80
C LEU A 196 -18.00 -10.91 -5.65
N ILE A 197 -19.21 -10.31 -5.61
CA ILE A 197 -20.26 -10.67 -4.63
C ILE A 197 -20.62 -12.16 -4.72
N HIS A 198 -20.84 -12.70 -5.92
CA HIS A 198 -21.16 -14.11 -6.12
C HIS A 198 -20.02 -15.02 -5.67
N ARG A 199 -18.77 -14.67 -5.93
CA ARG A 199 -17.58 -15.39 -5.43
C ARG A 199 -17.54 -15.39 -3.90
N LYS A 200 -17.58 -14.21 -3.26
CA LYS A 200 -17.52 -14.08 -1.78
C LYS A 200 -18.69 -14.77 -1.06
N THR A 201 -19.84 -14.92 -1.73
CA THR A 201 -21.01 -15.65 -1.22
C THR A 201 -21.02 -17.14 -1.58
N GLY A 202 -19.98 -17.68 -2.23
CA GLY A 202 -19.84 -19.09 -2.60
C GLY A 202 -20.58 -19.52 -3.87
N ASN A 203 -21.23 -18.58 -4.57
CA ASN A 203 -21.96 -18.82 -5.82
C ASN A 203 -21.03 -18.85 -7.04
N GLN A 204 -20.07 -19.79 -7.05
CA GLN A 204 -19.00 -19.89 -8.05
C GLN A 204 -19.49 -19.88 -9.51
N GLN A 205 -20.62 -20.56 -9.79
CA GLN A 205 -21.22 -20.58 -11.12
C GLN A 205 -21.64 -19.18 -11.59
N ARG A 206 -22.38 -18.43 -10.76
CA ARG A 206 -22.83 -17.06 -11.10
C ARG A 206 -21.67 -16.09 -11.20
N ALA A 207 -20.59 -16.30 -10.43
CA ALA A 207 -19.36 -15.54 -10.58
C ALA A 207 -18.72 -15.76 -11.96
N ALA A 208 -18.62 -17.01 -12.41
CA ALA A 208 -18.12 -17.34 -13.75
C ALA A 208 -19.00 -16.76 -14.87
N GLU A 209 -20.32 -16.87 -14.76
CA GLU A 209 -21.29 -16.32 -15.71
C GLU A 209 -21.15 -14.78 -15.83
N ALA A 210 -21.03 -14.08 -14.70
CA ALA A 210 -20.86 -12.62 -14.67
C ALA A 210 -19.50 -12.17 -15.24
N LEU A 211 -18.40 -12.90 -14.98
CA LEU A 211 -17.09 -12.62 -15.58
C LEU A 211 -17.07 -12.88 -17.10
N ALA A 212 -17.73 -13.95 -17.55
CA ALA A 212 -17.84 -14.29 -18.97
C ALA A 212 -18.66 -13.26 -19.77
N ALA A 213 -19.62 -12.60 -19.12
CA ALA A 213 -20.41 -11.51 -19.72
C ALA A 213 -19.63 -10.20 -19.92
N ILE A 214 -18.42 -10.06 -19.36
CA ILE A 214 -17.58 -8.87 -19.55
C ILE A 214 -16.68 -9.08 -20.78
N PRO A 215 -16.82 -8.26 -21.85
CA PRO A 215 -16.01 -8.41 -23.06
C PRO A 215 -14.52 -8.17 -22.80
N GLY A 216 -13.70 -8.82 -23.61
CA GLY A 216 -12.24 -8.67 -23.57
C GLY A 216 -11.77 -7.28 -24.05
N GLY A 217 -10.60 -6.84 -23.58
CA GLY A 217 -9.97 -5.59 -24.06
C GLY A 217 -10.60 -4.32 -23.49
N THR A 218 -11.37 -4.43 -22.40
CA THR A 218 -11.88 -3.27 -21.66
C THR A 218 -10.85 -2.75 -20.66
N PHE A 219 -11.03 -1.51 -20.17
CA PHE A 219 -10.21 -0.99 -19.06
C PHE A 219 -10.35 -1.79 -17.75
N LEU A 220 -11.32 -2.71 -17.68
CA LEU A 220 -11.56 -3.61 -16.54
C LEU A 220 -10.81 -4.95 -16.66
N GLU A 221 -10.09 -5.23 -17.76
CA GLU A 221 -9.48 -6.54 -18.02
C GLU A 221 -8.56 -7.03 -16.89
N GLU A 222 -7.78 -6.12 -16.30
CA GLU A 222 -6.91 -6.41 -15.15
C GLU A 222 -7.72 -6.84 -13.91
N ARG A 223 -8.75 -6.07 -13.52
CA ARG A 223 -9.62 -6.39 -12.38
C ARG A 223 -10.42 -7.68 -12.61
N LYS A 224 -10.91 -7.89 -13.84
CA LYS A 224 -11.60 -9.11 -14.28
C LYS A 224 -10.67 -10.33 -14.19
N SER A 225 -9.42 -10.19 -14.61
CA SER A 225 -8.40 -11.25 -14.55
C SER A 225 -8.01 -11.60 -13.11
N ILE A 226 -7.92 -10.60 -12.23
CA ILE A 226 -7.72 -10.80 -10.77
C ILE A 226 -8.90 -11.58 -10.16
N GLU A 227 -10.14 -11.22 -10.46
CA GLU A 227 -11.31 -11.95 -9.95
C GLU A 227 -11.45 -13.35 -10.55
N ALA A 228 -11.07 -13.56 -11.81
CA ALA A 228 -10.99 -14.88 -12.43
C ALA A 228 -9.92 -15.77 -11.75
N ALA A 229 -8.73 -15.24 -11.48
CA ALA A 229 -7.66 -15.95 -10.77
C ALA A 229 -8.05 -16.32 -9.32
N TRP A 230 -8.82 -15.46 -8.64
CA TRP A 230 -9.41 -15.80 -7.35
C TRP A 230 -10.44 -16.94 -7.46
N LEU A 231 -11.30 -16.92 -8.47
CA LEU A 231 -12.29 -17.97 -8.71
C LEU A 231 -11.63 -19.32 -9.06
N ASP A 232 -10.53 -19.30 -9.82
CA ASP A 232 -9.71 -20.49 -10.09
C ASP A 232 -9.10 -21.07 -8.80
N LEU A 233 -8.56 -20.22 -7.92
CA LEU A 233 -8.04 -20.66 -6.60
C LEU A 233 -9.14 -21.28 -5.71
N GLU A 234 -10.34 -20.73 -5.73
CA GLU A 234 -11.50 -21.21 -4.95
C GLU A 234 -12.13 -22.48 -5.55
N THR A 235 -12.05 -22.67 -6.86
CA THR A 235 -12.48 -23.91 -7.55
C THR A 235 -11.41 -25.02 -7.55
N GLY A 236 -10.21 -24.73 -7.00
CA GLY A 236 -9.14 -25.72 -6.81
C GLY A 236 -8.09 -25.78 -7.91
N LYS A 237 -8.16 -24.89 -8.91
CA LYS A 237 -7.19 -24.74 -10.01
C LYS A 237 -5.96 -23.95 -9.54
N ASP A 238 -5.23 -24.54 -8.60
CA ASP A 238 -4.11 -23.90 -7.91
C ASP A 238 -2.95 -23.51 -8.83
N GLU A 239 -2.72 -24.23 -9.93
CA GLU A 239 -1.60 -23.98 -10.86
C GLU A 239 -1.92 -22.85 -11.85
N GLU A 240 -3.17 -22.82 -12.33
CA GLU A 240 -3.73 -21.78 -13.17
C GLU A 240 -3.79 -20.44 -12.41
N ALA A 241 -4.29 -20.47 -11.17
CA ALA A 241 -4.34 -19.31 -10.30
C ALA A 241 -2.93 -18.78 -9.95
N GLU A 242 -1.94 -19.64 -9.66
CA GLU A 242 -0.57 -19.18 -9.39
C GLU A 242 0.00 -18.44 -10.61
N LYS A 243 -0.09 -19.04 -11.80
CA LYS A 243 0.41 -18.42 -13.05
C LYS A 243 -0.30 -17.09 -13.37
N ALA A 244 -1.63 -17.05 -13.21
CA ALA A 244 -2.41 -15.85 -13.43
C ALA A 244 -1.99 -14.73 -12.47
N PHE A 245 -1.88 -15.01 -11.17
CA PHE A 245 -1.44 -14.01 -10.20
C PHE A 245 0.04 -13.62 -10.34
N GLU A 246 0.94 -14.52 -10.80
CA GLU A 246 2.33 -14.15 -11.12
C GLU A 246 2.40 -13.18 -12.30
N HIS A 247 1.68 -13.48 -13.39
CA HIS A 247 1.59 -12.59 -14.55
C HIS A 247 0.98 -11.24 -14.18
N LEU A 248 -0.12 -11.25 -13.42
CA LEU A 248 -0.78 -10.03 -12.96
C LEU A 248 0.12 -9.23 -12.01
N ALA A 249 0.81 -9.85 -11.05
CA ALA A 249 1.75 -9.14 -10.17
C ALA A 249 2.97 -8.57 -10.91
N ALA A 250 3.34 -9.13 -12.07
CA ALA A 250 4.35 -8.54 -12.95
C ALA A 250 3.81 -7.32 -13.71
N ALA A 251 2.63 -7.41 -14.33
CA ALA A 251 2.08 -6.42 -15.24
C ALA A 251 1.20 -5.31 -14.61
N ALA A 252 0.58 -5.57 -13.45
CA ALA A 252 -0.44 -4.72 -12.84
C ALA A 252 0.06 -3.33 -12.42
N LEU A 253 -0.82 -2.34 -12.53
CA LEU A 253 -0.59 -0.98 -12.00
C LEU A 253 -0.82 -0.95 -10.48
N ASP A 254 -1.89 -1.60 -10.00
CA ASP A 254 -2.08 -1.92 -8.59
C ASP A 254 -1.82 -3.41 -8.33
N LYS A 255 -0.59 -3.69 -7.88
CA LYS A 255 -0.11 -5.04 -7.61
C LYS A 255 -0.67 -5.64 -6.32
N THR A 256 -1.39 -4.86 -5.50
CA THR A 256 -1.78 -5.25 -4.13
C THR A 256 -2.63 -6.52 -4.09
N GLU A 257 -3.73 -6.55 -4.85
CA GLU A 257 -4.66 -7.69 -4.84
C GLU A 257 -4.06 -8.90 -5.56
N ALA A 258 -3.30 -8.70 -6.64
CA ALA A 258 -2.59 -9.76 -7.35
C ALA A 258 -1.51 -10.42 -6.47
N LEU A 259 -0.75 -9.64 -5.70
CA LEU A 259 0.20 -10.14 -4.71
C LEU A 259 -0.50 -10.84 -3.53
N SER A 260 -1.68 -10.36 -3.09
CA SER A 260 -2.51 -11.07 -2.09
C SER A 260 -2.93 -12.45 -2.59
N GLY A 261 -3.42 -12.51 -3.84
CA GLY A 261 -3.78 -13.75 -4.52
C GLY A 261 -2.61 -14.70 -4.63
N LEU A 262 -1.48 -14.25 -5.19
CA LEU A 262 -0.26 -15.04 -5.32
C LEU A 262 0.22 -15.60 -3.97
N ALA A 263 0.21 -14.78 -2.93
CA ALA A 263 0.56 -15.24 -1.59
C ALA A 263 -0.43 -16.28 -1.04
N ALA A 264 -1.73 -16.11 -1.29
CA ALA A 264 -2.76 -17.06 -0.87
C ALA A 264 -2.59 -18.42 -1.58
N VAL A 265 -2.32 -18.44 -2.89
CA VAL A 265 -2.01 -19.68 -3.63
C VAL A 265 -0.76 -20.36 -3.07
N ARG A 266 0.35 -19.60 -2.95
CA ARG A 266 1.62 -20.11 -2.40
C ARG A 266 1.46 -20.66 -1.00
N ALA A 267 0.70 -19.98 -0.14
CA ALA A 267 0.37 -20.44 1.21
C ALA A 267 -0.45 -21.75 1.19
N LYS A 268 -1.52 -21.82 0.39
CA LYS A 268 -2.37 -23.01 0.25
C LYS A 268 -1.53 -24.23 -0.17
N LYS A 269 -0.67 -24.07 -1.18
CA LYS A 269 0.26 -25.11 -1.66
C LYS A 269 1.28 -25.47 -0.57
N ALA A 270 1.90 -24.50 0.08
CA ALA A 270 2.89 -24.71 1.13
C ALA A 270 2.34 -25.47 2.34
N PHE A 271 1.10 -25.20 2.76
CA PHE A 271 0.44 -25.95 3.83
C PHE A 271 0.11 -27.39 3.40
N ARG A 272 -0.26 -27.61 2.13
CA ARG A 272 -0.48 -28.96 1.57
C ARG A 272 0.81 -29.79 1.51
N THR A 273 1.94 -29.17 1.16
CA THR A 273 3.23 -29.86 0.99
C THR A 273 4.17 -29.78 2.20
N LYS A 274 3.77 -29.07 3.27
CA LYS A 274 4.62 -28.74 4.44
C LYS A 274 5.96 -28.07 4.05
N ASP A 275 5.95 -27.26 3.00
CA ASP A 275 7.13 -26.61 2.41
C ASP A 275 7.43 -25.25 3.06
N ALA A 276 8.45 -25.20 3.90
CA ALA A 276 8.88 -23.99 4.60
C ALA A 276 9.42 -22.89 3.65
N GLY A 277 10.00 -23.25 2.51
CA GLY A 277 10.49 -22.29 1.52
C GLY A 277 9.34 -21.56 0.83
N ARG A 278 8.26 -22.28 0.48
CA ARG A 278 7.04 -21.66 -0.05
C ARG A 278 6.30 -20.81 1.00
N LEU A 279 6.32 -21.16 2.29
CA LEU A 279 5.79 -20.29 3.35
C LEU A 279 6.58 -18.98 3.45
N ALA A 280 7.91 -19.04 3.39
CA ALA A 280 8.76 -17.83 3.37
C ALA A 280 8.54 -16.99 2.11
N SER A 281 8.31 -17.62 0.96
CA SER A 281 7.91 -16.95 -0.28
C SER A 281 6.57 -16.22 -0.12
N ALA A 282 5.51 -16.91 0.34
CA ALA A 282 4.20 -16.31 0.57
C ALA A 282 4.25 -15.12 1.55
N ALA A 283 5.01 -15.24 2.66
CA ALA A 283 5.20 -14.16 3.61
C ALA A 283 6.01 -12.99 3.03
N THR A 284 6.86 -13.24 2.03
CA THR A 284 7.57 -12.17 1.30
C THR A 284 6.63 -11.48 0.31
N THR A 285 5.81 -12.23 -0.43
CA THR A 285 4.79 -11.69 -1.33
C THR A 285 3.78 -10.78 -0.58
N LEU A 286 3.31 -11.18 0.61
CA LEU A 286 2.44 -10.30 1.43
C LEU A 286 3.16 -9.05 1.95
N ARG A 287 4.45 -9.14 2.30
CA ARG A 287 5.23 -7.95 2.69
C ARG A 287 5.40 -6.99 1.51
N SER A 288 5.51 -7.49 0.27
CA SER A 288 5.49 -6.67 -0.94
C SER A 288 4.12 -6.03 -1.18
N ALA A 289 3.02 -6.75 -0.97
CA ALA A 289 1.66 -6.19 -1.06
C ALA A 289 1.43 -5.06 -0.03
N LEU A 290 2.03 -5.18 1.17
CA LEU A 290 1.99 -4.18 2.24
C LEU A 290 2.98 -3.01 2.04
N ALA A 291 3.74 -2.96 0.94
CA ALA A 291 4.63 -1.83 0.66
C ALA A 291 3.86 -0.54 0.31
N THR A 292 2.65 -0.69 -0.24
CA THR A 292 1.73 0.41 -0.55
C THR A 292 0.59 0.40 0.48
N PRO A 293 0.28 1.53 1.14
CA PRO A 293 -0.93 1.64 1.97
C PRO A 293 -2.18 1.43 1.10
N SER A 294 -3.02 0.48 1.50
CA SER A 294 -4.23 0.09 0.74
C SER A 294 -5.40 -0.27 1.65
N PRO A 295 -6.65 -0.25 1.15
CA PRO A 295 -7.82 -0.73 1.92
C PRO A 295 -7.69 -2.19 2.36
N ALA A 296 -6.97 -3.00 1.58
CA ALA A 296 -6.70 -4.40 1.90
C ALA A 296 -5.73 -4.61 3.08
N SER A 297 -5.07 -3.56 3.61
CA SER A 297 -4.00 -3.67 4.61
C SER A 297 -4.39 -4.51 5.83
N ALA A 298 -5.61 -4.36 6.36
CA ALA A 298 -6.11 -5.17 7.48
C ALA A 298 -6.13 -6.68 7.16
N ARG A 299 -6.68 -7.03 5.98
CA ARG A 299 -6.74 -8.38 5.43
C ARG A 299 -5.34 -8.95 5.16
N LEU A 300 -4.43 -8.13 4.62
CA LEU A 300 -3.04 -8.51 4.36
C LEU A 300 -2.25 -8.78 5.65
N PHE A 301 -2.37 -7.93 6.67
CA PHE A 301 -1.77 -8.19 7.99
C PHE A 301 -2.35 -9.44 8.63
N PHE A 302 -3.66 -9.67 8.55
CA PHE A 302 -4.28 -10.90 9.04
C PHE A 302 -3.76 -12.16 8.32
N GLN A 303 -3.67 -12.13 6.98
CA GLN A 303 -3.09 -13.22 6.19
C GLN A 303 -1.62 -13.48 6.58
N LEU A 304 -0.81 -12.43 6.75
CA LEU A 304 0.60 -12.54 7.14
C LEU A 304 0.75 -13.08 8.57
N GLY A 305 -0.13 -12.68 9.49
CA GLY A 305 -0.24 -13.25 10.83
C GLY A 305 -0.56 -14.74 10.81
N ASN A 306 -1.49 -15.18 9.95
CA ASN A 306 -1.81 -16.60 9.77
C ASN A 306 -0.60 -17.41 9.27
N LEU A 307 0.21 -16.85 8.36
CA LEU A 307 1.46 -17.48 7.92
C LEU A 307 2.44 -17.62 9.09
N TYR A 308 2.77 -16.51 9.75
CA TYR A 308 3.72 -16.52 10.87
C TYR A 308 3.28 -17.43 12.01
N PHE A 309 1.98 -17.44 12.35
CA PHE A 309 1.44 -18.30 13.40
C PHE A 309 1.66 -19.79 13.07
N ARG A 310 1.33 -20.20 11.84
CA ARG A 310 1.49 -21.59 11.38
C ARG A 310 2.95 -21.99 11.16
N SER A 311 3.83 -21.05 10.82
CA SER A 311 5.29 -21.23 10.79
C SER A 311 5.96 -21.21 12.18
N GLY A 312 5.18 -21.13 13.27
CA GLY A 312 5.70 -21.10 14.64
C GLY A 312 6.19 -19.72 15.14
N ASN A 313 6.33 -18.74 14.24
CA ASN A 313 6.80 -17.36 14.45
C ASN A 313 5.79 -16.50 15.24
N SER A 314 5.59 -16.81 16.53
CA SER A 314 4.53 -16.22 17.37
C SER A 314 4.61 -14.70 17.49
N MET A 315 5.82 -14.15 17.62
CA MET A 315 6.02 -12.71 17.83
C MET A 315 5.61 -11.90 16.59
N GLN A 316 6.07 -12.30 15.39
CA GLN A 316 5.64 -11.64 14.16
C GLN A 316 4.14 -11.86 13.88
N ALA A 317 3.57 -13.00 14.31
CA ALA A 317 2.13 -13.22 14.23
C ALA A 317 1.35 -12.25 15.12
N GLU A 318 1.78 -12.05 16.36
CA GLU A 318 1.18 -11.09 17.30
C GLU A 318 1.19 -9.67 16.73
N ASP A 319 2.35 -9.19 16.25
CA ASP A 319 2.50 -7.88 15.61
C ASP A 319 1.54 -7.70 14.42
N CYS A 320 1.36 -8.76 13.62
CA CYS A 320 0.48 -8.74 12.47
C CYS A 320 -1.00 -8.73 12.88
N TYR A 321 -1.40 -9.55 13.87
CA TYR A 321 -2.79 -9.55 14.35
C TYR A 321 -3.16 -8.26 15.10
N ARG A 322 -2.23 -7.64 15.85
CA ARG A 322 -2.46 -6.30 16.42
C ARG A 322 -2.69 -5.26 15.33
N LYS A 323 -1.85 -5.22 14.29
CA LYS A 323 -2.02 -4.30 13.14
C LYS A 323 -3.33 -4.55 12.39
N ALA A 324 -3.72 -5.82 12.21
CA ALA A 324 -5.00 -6.17 11.61
C ALA A 324 -6.17 -5.66 12.46
N ALA A 325 -6.18 -5.96 13.77
CA ALA A 325 -7.23 -5.56 14.70
C ALA A 325 -7.32 -4.03 14.91
N ALA A 326 -6.19 -3.31 14.83
CA ALA A 326 -6.16 -1.85 14.91
C ALA A 326 -6.75 -1.16 13.67
N LEU A 327 -6.65 -1.78 12.49
CA LEU A 327 -7.25 -1.29 11.25
C LEU A 327 -8.72 -1.73 11.09
N ASN A 328 -9.03 -2.96 11.50
CA ASN A 328 -10.36 -3.56 11.44
C ASN A 328 -10.49 -4.55 12.63
N PRO A 329 -11.21 -4.18 13.72
CA PRO A 329 -11.32 -4.98 14.93
C PRO A 329 -12.29 -6.18 14.79
N GLY A 330 -12.25 -6.86 13.63
CA GLY A 330 -13.03 -8.05 13.36
C GLY A 330 -12.67 -9.22 14.28
N LEU A 331 -13.68 -10.01 14.67
CA LEU A 331 -13.54 -11.16 15.56
C LEU A 331 -12.37 -12.10 15.21
N GLN A 332 -12.16 -12.38 13.92
CA GLN A 332 -11.10 -13.31 13.48
C GLN A 332 -9.69 -12.82 13.88
N ALA A 333 -9.42 -11.52 13.75
CA ALA A 333 -8.15 -10.93 14.14
C ALA A 333 -7.97 -10.95 15.67
N LEU A 334 -9.02 -10.62 16.43
CA LEU A 334 -9.02 -10.66 17.89
C LEU A 334 -8.85 -12.08 18.44
N ALA A 335 -9.56 -13.06 17.88
CA ALA A 335 -9.46 -14.46 18.30
C ALA A 335 -8.08 -15.04 18.01
N ASN A 336 -7.49 -14.74 16.85
CA ASN A 336 -6.13 -15.17 16.53
C ASN A 336 -5.06 -14.43 17.35
N LEU A 337 -5.28 -13.15 17.70
CA LEU A 337 -4.45 -12.42 18.65
C LEU A 337 -4.49 -13.11 20.03
N ALA A 338 -5.67 -13.38 20.57
CA ALA A 338 -5.83 -14.09 21.85
C ALA A 338 -5.12 -15.46 21.84
N ALA A 339 -5.36 -16.29 20.81
CA ALA A 339 -4.68 -17.59 20.68
C ALA A 339 -3.15 -17.47 20.58
N THR A 340 -2.65 -16.40 19.96
CA THR A 340 -1.20 -16.10 19.91
C THR A 340 -0.65 -15.69 21.26
N LEU A 341 -1.37 -14.82 21.99
CA LEU A 341 -1.00 -14.37 23.34
C LEU A 341 -0.99 -15.53 24.36
N ILE A 342 -1.95 -16.46 24.27
CA ILE A 342 -1.93 -17.70 25.06
C ILE A 342 -0.65 -18.50 24.74
N ARG A 343 -0.32 -18.67 23.45
CA ARG A 343 0.86 -19.42 23.00
C ARG A 343 2.20 -18.76 23.36
N THR A 344 2.24 -17.44 23.55
CA THR A 344 3.43 -16.70 23.99
C THR A 344 3.52 -16.48 25.50
N GLY A 345 2.56 -17.00 26.28
CA GLY A 345 2.54 -16.85 27.75
C GLY A 345 2.00 -15.50 28.26
N LYS A 346 1.50 -14.64 27.37
CA LYS A 346 0.94 -13.31 27.69
C LYS A 346 -0.51 -13.41 28.16
N HIS A 347 -0.73 -14.19 29.21
CA HIS A 347 -2.08 -14.61 29.65
C HIS A 347 -2.98 -13.47 30.12
N GLN A 348 -2.42 -12.43 30.75
CA GLN A 348 -3.19 -11.25 31.17
C GLN A 348 -3.70 -10.42 29.98
N GLU A 349 -2.88 -10.26 28.93
CA GLU A 349 -3.31 -9.61 27.70
C GLU A 349 -4.31 -10.49 26.92
N ALA A 350 -4.07 -11.81 26.89
CA ALA A 350 -5.02 -12.76 26.30
C ALA A 350 -6.40 -12.66 26.98
N ALA A 351 -6.45 -12.60 28.31
CA ALA A 351 -7.68 -12.43 29.08
C ALA A 351 -8.47 -11.17 28.65
N ALA A 352 -7.80 -10.03 28.48
CA ALA A 352 -8.45 -8.79 28.01
C ALA A 352 -9.00 -8.91 26.57
N VAL A 353 -8.24 -9.53 25.66
CA VAL A 353 -8.70 -9.79 24.28
C VAL A 353 -9.87 -10.79 24.25
N ILE A 354 -9.86 -11.81 25.12
CA ILE A 354 -10.96 -12.78 25.24
C ILE A 354 -12.21 -12.11 25.79
N ALA A 355 -12.09 -11.26 26.81
CA ALA A 355 -13.21 -10.47 27.32
C ALA A 355 -13.79 -9.55 26.24
N ARG A 356 -12.93 -8.99 25.37
CA ARG A 356 -13.38 -8.20 24.22
C ARG A 356 -14.19 -9.02 23.22
N VAL A 357 -13.76 -10.24 22.92
CA VAL A 357 -14.48 -11.20 22.07
C VAL A 357 -15.81 -11.64 22.69
N ALA A 358 -15.85 -11.82 24.02
CA ALA A 358 -17.01 -12.30 24.75
C ALA A 358 -18.23 -11.39 24.62
N LEU A 359 -18.03 -10.07 24.47
CA LEU A 359 -19.10 -9.09 24.31
C LEU A 359 -20.08 -9.46 23.18
N THR A 360 -19.58 -10.04 22.08
CA THR A 360 -20.39 -10.35 20.88
C THR A 360 -20.36 -11.82 20.44
N ASP A 361 -19.36 -12.62 20.84
CA ASP A 361 -19.33 -14.07 20.60
C ASP A 361 -18.83 -14.86 21.83
N PRO A 362 -19.69 -15.05 22.85
CA PRO A 362 -19.36 -15.80 24.06
C PRO A 362 -18.86 -17.23 23.77
N ALA A 363 -19.41 -17.87 22.73
CA ALA A 363 -19.00 -19.22 22.36
C ALA A 363 -17.54 -19.28 21.89
N SER A 364 -17.06 -18.26 21.17
CA SER A 364 -15.64 -18.16 20.79
C SER A 364 -14.76 -17.74 21.96
N ALA A 365 -15.23 -16.86 22.84
CA ALA A 365 -14.53 -16.52 24.07
C ALA A 365 -14.33 -17.74 24.97
N GLY A 366 -15.36 -18.57 25.18
CA GLY A 366 -15.25 -19.82 25.95
C GLY A 366 -14.24 -20.80 25.36
N ARG A 367 -14.22 -20.98 24.03
CA ARG A 367 -13.20 -21.83 23.37
C ARG A 367 -11.77 -21.31 23.54
N LEU A 368 -11.57 -19.99 23.61
CA LEU A 368 -10.26 -19.37 23.86
C LEU A 368 -9.86 -19.45 25.35
N ALA A 369 -10.80 -19.17 26.26
CA ALA A 369 -10.61 -19.27 27.70
C ALA A 369 -10.20 -20.69 28.13
N ALA A 370 -10.83 -21.72 27.55
CA ALA A 370 -10.49 -23.12 27.79
C ALA A 370 -9.08 -23.54 27.30
N GLN A 371 -8.39 -22.70 26.51
CA GLN A 371 -7.00 -22.95 26.09
C GLN A 371 -5.97 -22.31 27.03
N MET A 372 -6.38 -21.47 27.98
CA MET A 372 -5.45 -20.87 28.93
C MET A 372 -4.97 -21.91 29.97
N PRO A 373 -3.67 -21.93 30.32
CA PRO A 373 -3.18 -22.81 31.37
C PRO A 373 -3.86 -22.54 32.72
N ALA A 374 -4.04 -23.57 33.53
CA ALA A 374 -4.56 -23.39 34.90
C ALA A 374 -3.65 -22.45 35.71
N ASN A 375 -4.27 -21.58 36.51
CA ASN A 375 -3.65 -20.56 37.36
C ASN A 375 -2.86 -19.48 36.60
N SER A 376 -2.98 -19.39 35.27
CA SER A 376 -2.31 -18.35 34.45
C SER A 376 -2.95 -16.98 34.52
N PHE A 377 -4.24 -16.91 34.87
CA PHE A 377 -4.98 -15.70 35.17
C PHE A 377 -6.13 -16.05 36.12
N THR A 378 -6.33 -15.27 37.18
CA THR A 378 -7.40 -15.45 38.16
C THR A 378 -8.14 -14.13 38.38
N GLY A 379 -9.45 -14.12 38.12
CA GLY A 379 -10.31 -12.94 38.32
C GLY A 379 -11.26 -12.66 37.16
N LYS A 380 -11.88 -11.48 37.19
CA LYS A 380 -12.64 -10.95 36.05
C LYS A 380 -11.68 -10.32 35.05
N ALA A 381 -11.84 -10.69 33.78
CA ALA A 381 -11.18 -10.01 32.68
C ALA A 381 -12.01 -8.81 32.23
N ASP A 382 -11.36 -7.66 32.15
CA ASP A 382 -11.97 -6.40 31.75
C ASP A 382 -11.73 -6.15 30.24
N PRO A 383 -12.78 -6.03 29.41
CA PRO A 383 -12.65 -5.72 27.99
C PRO A 383 -12.10 -4.32 27.70
N GLN A 384 -12.06 -3.40 28.68
CA GLN A 384 -11.47 -2.06 28.54
C GLN A 384 -9.93 -2.08 28.63
N LEU A 385 -9.34 -3.12 29.22
CA LEU A 385 -7.87 -3.30 29.24
C LEU A 385 -7.29 -3.69 27.87
N TYR A 386 -8.14 -4.04 26.90
CA TYR A 386 -7.68 -4.27 25.53
C TYR A 386 -7.44 -2.93 24.81
N SER A 387 -6.17 -2.59 24.58
CA SER A 387 -5.80 -1.59 23.59
C SER A 387 -5.36 -2.23 22.28
N PRO A 388 -5.93 -1.85 21.11
CA PRO A 388 -5.41 -2.24 19.80
C PRO A 388 -4.03 -1.64 19.53
N ALA A 389 -3.64 -0.57 20.24
CA ALA A 389 -2.35 0.09 20.16
C ALA A 389 -1.66 0.07 21.54
N ALA A 390 -1.01 -1.04 21.87
CA ALA A 390 -0.14 -1.16 23.04
C ALA A 390 1.20 -1.79 22.65
N GLY A 391 2.18 -0.91 22.49
CA GLY A 391 3.61 -1.21 22.46
C GLY A 391 4.37 -0.26 23.39
N ALA A 392 3.74 0.13 24.52
CA ALA A 392 4.31 0.89 25.64
C ALA A 392 3.26 0.97 26.76
N ALA A 393 3.34 0.08 27.76
CA ALA A 393 2.66 0.23 29.04
C ALA A 393 3.44 -0.57 30.10
N PRO A 394 4.14 0.06 31.05
CA PRO A 394 4.70 -0.64 32.20
C PRO A 394 3.57 -1.08 33.15
N PRO A 395 3.79 -2.10 34.01
CA PRO A 395 2.74 -2.64 34.86
C PRO A 395 2.29 -1.64 35.93
N ALA A 396 1.02 -1.77 36.33
CA ALA A 396 0.43 -0.94 37.38
C ALA A 396 1.13 -1.16 38.73
N ASN A 397 1.56 -0.06 39.37
CA ASN A 397 1.86 -0.03 40.80
C ASN A 397 0.75 0.75 41.53
N ALA A 398 0.12 0.07 42.49
CA ALA A 398 -0.69 0.72 43.51
C ALA A 398 0.19 1.39 44.57
N ALA A 399 -0.37 2.37 45.30
CA ALA A 399 0.23 3.09 46.45
C ALA A 399 1.47 3.95 46.09
N ASN A 400 1.49 5.29 46.24
CA ASN A 400 0.99 6.11 47.34
C ASN A 400 0.72 7.56 46.90
N THR A 401 -0.19 8.23 47.62
CA THR A 401 -0.24 9.69 47.73
C THR A 401 0.85 10.18 48.69
N ASP A 402 1.59 11.25 48.33
CA ASP A 402 1.65 12.51 49.11
C ASP A 402 2.84 13.42 48.75
N THR A 403 2.52 14.72 48.68
CA THR A 403 3.35 15.93 48.95
C THR A 403 4.74 16.13 48.34
N GLU A 404 4.81 17.16 47.49
CA GLU A 404 5.68 18.36 47.56
C GLU A 404 7.19 18.33 47.91
N GLN A 405 7.86 19.36 47.37
CA GLN A 405 9.24 19.85 47.63
C GLN A 405 10.38 19.04 46.99
N ALA A 406 11.48 19.60 46.47
CA ALA A 406 11.87 20.90 45.88
C ALA A 406 13.41 20.85 45.68
N ARG A 407 13.96 21.69 44.78
CA ARG A 407 15.41 22.04 44.62
C ARG A 407 16.27 20.97 43.92
N LYS A 408 16.81 21.27 42.73
CA LYS A 408 18.08 21.98 42.44
C LYS A 408 19.32 21.23 42.93
N PHE A 409 20.15 20.70 42.02
CA PHE A 409 21.47 21.26 41.66
C PHE A 409 22.13 20.43 40.54
N SER A 410 23.01 21.08 39.78
CA SER A 410 24.00 20.48 38.86
C SER A 410 25.38 21.06 39.23
N PRO A 411 26.46 20.76 38.52
CA PRO A 411 27.10 19.45 38.28
C PRO A 411 28.58 19.45 38.74
N ASP A 412 29.27 18.30 38.81
CA ASP A 412 30.69 18.21 38.33
C ASP A 412 31.23 16.75 38.18
N ALA A 413 32.45 16.64 37.66
CA ALA A 413 33.06 15.47 37.00
C ALA A 413 34.02 14.58 37.84
N SER A 414 34.78 13.73 37.12
CA SER A 414 35.83 12.71 37.46
C SER A 414 35.33 11.24 37.55
N GLN A 415 35.73 10.33 36.64
CA GLN A 415 37.02 9.57 36.59
C GLN A 415 37.28 8.83 37.93
N ASP A 416 37.28 7.50 38.04
CA ASP A 416 38.18 6.55 37.38
C ASP A 416 37.83 5.05 37.70
N THR A 417 38.62 4.11 37.15
CA THR A 417 38.76 2.67 37.49
C THR A 417 37.76 1.61 36.97
N LEU A 418 38.22 0.85 35.96
CA LEU A 418 38.15 -0.63 35.89
C LEU A 418 39.35 -1.22 36.68
N PRO A 419 39.56 -2.56 36.87
CA PRO A 419 38.84 -3.79 36.48
C PRO A 419 38.56 -4.67 37.77
N PRO A 420 38.37 -6.02 37.80
CA PRO A 420 38.48 -7.03 36.74
C PRO A 420 37.41 -8.14 36.65
N ALA A 421 37.57 -8.95 35.60
CA ALA A 421 36.71 -10.06 35.24
C ALA A 421 36.72 -11.23 36.24
N MET A 422 35.58 -11.90 36.36
CA MET A 422 35.49 -13.28 36.85
C MET A 422 35.10 -14.23 35.71
N THR A 423 36.05 -15.09 35.33
CA THR A 423 35.84 -16.25 34.46
C THR A 423 35.42 -17.48 35.26
N MET A 424 34.23 -18.04 34.97
CA MET A 424 33.80 -19.43 35.19
C MET A 424 32.45 -19.59 34.44
N ARG A 425 32.04 -20.71 33.84
CA ARG A 425 32.69 -21.98 33.47
C ARG A 425 31.81 -22.63 32.39
N SER A 426 32.40 -23.18 31.34
CA SER A 426 31.67 -24.02 30.36
C SER A 426 31.46 -25.43 30.93
N GLN A 427 30.25 -25.99 30.80
CA GLN A 427 29.99 -27.42 30.93
C GLN A 427 29.22 -27.97 29.71
N PRO A 428 29.32 -29.29 29.42
CA PRO A 428 29.04 -29.85 28.09
C PRO A 428 27.56 -30.19 27.85
N PRO A 429 27.16 -30.53 26.61
CA PRO A 429 25.76 -30.79 26.27
C PRO A 429 25.24 -32.11 26.84
N LEU A 430 24.02 -32.09 27.35
CA LEU A 430 23.23 -33.29 27.63
C LEU A 430 22.50 -33.75 26.36
N ALA A 431 22.55 -35.06 26.11
CA ALA A 431 21.93 -35.74 24.98
C ALA A 431 20.39 -35.81 25.10
N PRO A 432 19.64 -36.06 24.00
CA PRO A 432 18.20 -35.76 23.94
C PRO A 432 17.32 -36.86 24.57
N ALA A 433 16.17 -36.45 25.09
CA ALA A 433 15.14 -37.36 25.58
C ALA A 433 13.74 -37.02 25.04
N ALA A 434 13.06 -38.06 24.53
CA ALA A 434 11.62 -38.20 24.31
C ALA A 434 10.89 -37.14 23.44
N THR A 435 10.70 -37.52 22.17
CA THR A 435 9.60 -37.03 21.32
C THR A 435 8.23 -37.18 22.00
N SER A 436 7.46 -36.10 22.11
CA SER A 436 6.00 -36.17 22.30
C SER A 436 5.28 -35.72 21.03
N THR A 437 4.28 -36.48 20.61
CA THR A 437 3.59 -36.29 19.34
C THR A 437 2.49 -35.22 19.45
N LEU A 438 2.72 -34.09 18.80
CA LEU A 438 1.69 -33.05 18.60
C LEU A 438 0.53 -33.61 17.77
N LYS A 439 -0.68 -33.63 18.34
CA LYS A 439 -1.91 -33.90 17.59
C LYS A 439 -2.26 -32.67 16.73
N GLU A 440 -2.38 -32.88 15.43
CA GLU A 440 -2.71 -31.82 14.47
C GLU A 440 -4.13 -31.27 14.71
N PHE A 441 -4.25 -29.94 14.73
CA PHE A 441 -5.50 -29.22 14.97
C PHE A 441 -6.27 -29.05 13.65
N LYS A 442 -7.33 -29.84 13.43
CA LYS A 442 -8.27 -29.61 12.32
C LYS A 442 -9.25 -28.51 12.70
N LEU A 443 -9.24 -27.41 11.94
CA LEU A 443 -10.29 -26.41 11.97
C LEU A 443 -11.41 -26.86 11.03
N GLU A 444 -12.43 -27.54 11.55
CA GLU A 444 -13.57 -27.99 10.75
C GLU A 444 -14.47 -26.81 10.37
N ALA A 445 -14.79 -26.71 9.09
CA ALA A 445 -15.70 -25.70 8.59
C ALA A 445 -17.14 -26.04 9.00
N LEU A 446 -17.81 -25.10 9.67
CA LEU A 446 -19.24 -25.19 9.98
C LEU A 446 -20.07 -24.95 8.72
N GLN A 447 -20.18 -25.99 7.89
CA GLN A 447 -21.22 -26.15 6.89
C GLN A 447 -21.83 -27.54 7.06
N THR A 448 -23.00 -27.60 7.71
CA THR A 448 -23.81 -28.82 7.78
C THR A 448 -24.79 -28.82 6.60
N PRO A 449 -24.58 -29.61 5.54
CA PRO A 449 -25.58 -29.77 4.49
C PRO A 449 -26.76 -30.59 5.03
N VAL A 450 -27.98 -30.07 4.88
CA VAL A 450 -29.20 -30.85 5.13
C VAL A 450 -29.31 -31.93 4.04
N SER A 451 -29.45 -33.19 4.47
CA SER A 451 -29.54 -34.33 3.56
C SER A 451 -30.86 -34.36 2.82
N ALA A 452 -30.81 -34.44 1.49
CA ALA A 452 -31.95 -34.80 0.64
C ALA A 452 -31.56 -36.01 -0.22
N GLN A 453 -32.31 -37.11 -0.10
CA GLN A 453 -32.06 -38.33 -0.87
C GLN A 453 -32.49 -38.17 -2.34
N PRO A 454 -31.78 -38.78 -3.30
CA PRO A 454 -32.18 -38.81 -4.70
C PRO A 454 -33.20 -39.92 -5.00
N PRO A 455 -34.17 -39.70 -5.91
CA PRO A 455 -34.94 -40.78 -6.52
C PRO A 455 -34.19 -41.43 -7.69
N VAL A 456 -34.51 -42.70 -7.97
CA VAL A 456 -33.86 -43.63 -8.92
C VAL A 456 -34.97 -44.56 -9.47
N PRO A 457 -34.94 -45.14 -10.69
CA PRO A 457 -34.52 -44.64 -12.01
C PRO A 457 -35.55 -44.96 -13.14
N ALA A 458 -35.28 -44.54 -14.38
CA ALA A 458 -35.66 -45.21 -15.65
C ALA A 458 -34.87 -44.56 -16.82
N GLY A 459 -34.42 -45.22 -17.90
CA GLY A 459 -34.40 -46.64 -18.28
C GLY A 459 -34.17 -46.78 -19.82
N GLY A 460 -33.29 -47.70 -20.27
CA GLY A 460 -32.98 -47.96 -21.70
C GLY A 460 -31.77 -47.16 -22.25
N GLN A 461 -30.60 -47.73 -22.52
CA GLN A 461 -30.21 -48.65 -23.62
C GLN A 461 -30.06 -47.95 -24.99
N ASP A 462 -28.82 -47.65 -25.42
CA ASP A 462 -28.10 -48.52 -26.38
C ASP A 462 -26.65 -48.07 -26.70
N ARG A 463 -25.80 -49.06 -27.01
CA ARG A 463 -24.43 -49.02 -27.61
C ARG A 463 -24.31 -50.32 -28.42
N PRO A 464 -23.66 -50.37 -29.61
CA PRO A 464 -22.18 -50.34 -29.70
C PRO A 464 -21.70 -49.62 -31.01
N GLU A 465 -20.48 -49.74 -31.59
CA GLU A 465 -19.27 -50.51 -31.22
C GLU A 465 -17.95 -49.76 -31.56
N SER A 466 -17.09 -50.30 -32.45
CA SER A 466 -15.74 -49.83 -32.80
C SER A 466 -15.39 -50.07 -34.28
N GLY A 467 -14.47 -49.29 -34.86
CA GLY A 467 -13.90 -49.50 -36.20
C GLY A 467 -12.50 -48.88 -36.33
N ARG A 468 -11.62 -49.47 -37.16
CA ARG A 468 -10.15 -49.23 -37.14
C ARG A 468 -9.57 -49.28 -38.57
N MET A 469 -8.51 -48.48 -38.84
CA MET A 469 -7.54 -48.61 -39.97
C MET A 469 -8.10 -48.43 -41.40
N SER A 470 -7.33 -48.12 -42.46
CA SER A 470 -5.93 -47.64 -42.69
C SER A 470 -5.73 -47.37 -44.20
N GLU A 471 -4.72 -46.59 -44.64
CA GLU A 471 -3.85 -46.95 -45.79
C GLU A 471 -2.66 -45.98 -46.05
N LEU A 472 -1.66 -46.48 -46.79
CA LEU A 472 -0.44 -45.83 -47.34
C LEU A 472 -0.52 -45.93 -48.89
N ASN A 473 0.12 -45.11 -49.75
CA ASN A 473 1.57 -45.06 -50.00
C ASN A 473 1.97 -44.09 -51.17
N LEU A 474 3.28 -43.98 -51.44
CA LEU A 474 4.00 -43.11 -52.41
C LEU A 474 3.69 -43.27 -53.93
N ALA A 475 3.99 -42.23 -54.75
CA ALA A 475 5.14 -42.24 -55.71
C ALA A 475 5.21 -41.06 -56.74
N THR A 476 6.43 -40.52 -56.96
CA THR A 476 7.08 -40.00 -58.21
C THR A 476 7.99 -38.77 -57.93
N LEU A 477 9.15 -38.53 -58.59
CA LEU A 477 10.28 -39.38 -59.01
C LEU A 477 11.46 -38.46 -59.48
N GLY A 478 12.74 -38.78 -59.19
CA GLY A 478 13.91 -38.17 -59.88
C GLY A 478 15.12 -37.74 -59.01
N GLY A 479 16.30 -38.37 -59.19
CA GLY A 479 17.63 -37.98 -58.64
C GLY A 479 18.63 -37.55 -59.74
N PRO A 480 19.98 -37.76 -59.65
CA PRO A 480 20.78 -38.45 -58.61
C PRO A 480 22.20 -37.89 -58.22
N ALA A 481 22.69 -38.37 -57.05
CA ALA A 481 24.04 -38.66 -56.48
C ALA A 481 25.48 -38.23 -57.00
N GLN A 482 26.33 -37.76 -56.04
CA GLN A 482 27.73 -38.20 -55.64
C GLN A 482 29.00 -37.97 -56.54
N PRO A 483 30.30 -38.17 -56.09
CA PRO A 483 30.99 -38.14 -54.74
C PRO A 483 32.50 -37.60 -54.64
N ALA A 484 33.03 -37.47 -53.39
CA ALA A 484 34.39 -37.79 -52.81
C ALA A 484 35.79 -37.11 -53.13
N SER A 485 36.61 -36.97 -52.04
CA SER A 485 38.12 -36.90 -51.91
C SER A 485 38.89 -35.62 -52.37
N THR A 486 40.13 -35.22 -51.98
CA THR A 486 41.31 -35.78 -51.22
C THR A 486 42.26 -34.65 -50.67
N GLN A 487 43.40 -35.00 -50.03
CA GLN A 487 44.55 -34.14 -49.57
C GLN A 487 45.90 -34.63 -50.19
N PRO A 488 47.17 -34.18 -49.89
CA PRO A 488 47.71 -33.21 -48.89
C PRO A 488 48.95 -32.32 -49.31
N GLY A 489 49.51 -31.52 -48.37
CA GLY A 489 50.93 -31.05 -48.31
C GLY A 489 51.27 -29.63 -48.85
N GLN A 490 52.40 -28.97 -48.56
CA GLN A 490 53.37 -28.92 -47.44
C GLN A 490 54.46 -27.82 -47.71
N ALA A 491 54.89 -27.08 -46.67
CA ALA A 491 56.22 -26.44 -46.44
C ALA A 491 56.83 -25.30 -47.34
N SER A 492 57.11 -24.13 -46.72
CA SER A 492 58.43 -23.44 -46.78
C SER A 492 58.60 -22.29 -45.76
N LEU A 493 59.58 -22.48 -44.87
CA LEU A 493 60.76 -21.64 -44.53
C LEU A 493 60.67 -20.21 -43.93
N GLU A 494 61.47 -20.03 -42.88
CA GLU A 494 61.74 -18.87 -41.99
C GLU A 494 62.72 -17.81 -42.59
N PRO A 495 63.05 -16.63 -41.95
CA PRO A 495 62.89 -16.28 -40.52
C PRO A 495 62.44 -14.84 -40.10
N ALA A 496 61.91 -14.79 -38.87
CA ALA A 496 62.05 -13.79 -37.79
C ALA A 496 61.87 -12.26 -38.01
N ALA A 497 60.82 -11.70 -37.38
CA ALA A 497 60.95 -10.61 -36.39
C ALA A 497 59.66 -10.52 -35.52
N PRO A 498 59.72 -10.23 -34.20
CA PRO A 498 58.55 -10.33 -33.32
C PRO A 498 57.79 -9.01 -33.16
N ARG A 499 56.46 -9.03 -33.36
CA ARG A 499 55.51 -8.11 -32.68
C ARG A 499 54.23 -8.85 -32.28
N THR A 500 53.81 -8.63 -31.05
CA THR A 500 52.66 -9.25 -30.38
C THR A 500 51.31 -8.65 -30.83
N PRO A 501 50.18 -9.34 -30.58
CA PRO A 501 49.06 -9.35 -31.53
C PRO A 501 47.86 -8.47 -31.13
N PRO A 502 46.95 -8.22 -32.09
CA PRO A 502 45.55 -7.99 -31.82
C PRO A 502 44.66 -9.20 -32.20
N ASN A 503 43.71 -9.46 -31.30
CA ASN A 503 42.34 -9.93 -31.54
C ASN A 503 41.96 -11.40 -31.88
N ILE A 504 40.97 -11.83 -31.10
CA ILE A 504 39.91 -12.81 -31.37
C ILE A 504 40.34 -14.27 -31.56
N SER A 505 40.21 -15.05 -30.49
CA SER A 505 39.61 -16.38 -30.60
C SER A 505 38.38 -16.49 -29.69
N ASN A 506 37.21 -16.54 -30.32
CA ASN A 506 35.96 -16.90 -29.66
C ASN A 506 36.08 -18.30 -29.05
N ARG A 507 35.83 -18.44 -27.75
CA ARG A 507 35.12 -19.61 -27.22
C ARG A 507 33.76 -19.17 -26.71
N ARG A 508 32.71 -19.65 -27.37
CA ARG A 508 31.33 -19.53 -26.89
C ARG A 508 31.20 -20.28 -25.55
N MET A 509 30.61 -19.62 -24.57
CA MET A 509 29.82 -20.26 -23.52
C MET A 509 28.34 -20.04 -23.84
N GLY A 510 27.48 -20.96 -23.40
CA GLY A 510 26.04 -20.97 -23.72
C GLY A 510 25.24 -19.82 -23.09
N PRO A 511 23.93 -19.70 -23.42
CA PRO A 511 23.12 -18.56 -23.03
C PRO A 511 22.86 -18.54 -21.51
N GLY A 512 23.49 -17.58 -20.82
CA GLY A 512 23.05 -17.15 -19.50
C GLY A 512 21.77 -16.34 -19.63
N ALA A 513 20.82 -16.54 -18.70
CA ALA A 513 19.56 -15.81 -18.70
C ALA A 513 19.80 -14.31 -18.46
N ASN A 514 19.34 -13.46 -19.38
CA ASN A 514 19.29 -12.02 -19.16
C ASN A 514 18.28 -11.72 -18.05
N MET A 515 18.70 -10.97 -17.02
CA MET A 515 17.75 -10.17 -16.24
C MET A 515 17.37 -8.97 -17.10
N GLU A 516 16.07 -8.79 -17.37
CA GLU A 516 15.58 -7.56 -18.00
C GLU A 516 15.87 -6.38 -17.07
N SER A 517 16.59 -5.39 -17.58
CA SER A 517 16.75 -4.12 -16.87
C SER A 517 15.48 -3.30 -16.99
N MET A 518 15.32 -2.28 -16.13
CA MET A 518 14.21 -1.34 -16.23
C MET A 518 14.20 -0.57 -17.57
N GLN A 519 15.35 -0.45 -18.24
CA GLN A 519 15.45 0.11 -19.60
C GLN A 519 14.88 -0.86 -20.65
N ASP A 520 15.07 -2.17 -20.48
CA ASP A 520 14.56 -3.18 -21.41
C ASP A 520 13.04 -3.34 -21.29
N ALA A 521 12.52 -3.32 -20.06
CA ALA A 521 11.07 -3.30 -19.81
C ALA A 521 10.38 -2.07 -20.41
N MET A 522 11.00 -0.89 -20.33
CA MET A 522 10.47 0.35 -20.94
C MET A 522 10.60 0.37 -22.48
N ARG A 523 11.61 -0.32 -23.04
CA ARG A 523 11.75 -0.53 -24.49
C ARG A 523 10.74 -1.53 -25.05
N SER A 524 10.39 -2.57 -24.29
CA SER A 524 9.41 -3.59 -24.69
C SER A 524 7.97 -3.02 -24.82
N ALA A 525 7.67 -1.92 -24.13
CA ALA A 525 6.40 -1.20 -24.25
C ALA A 525 6.32 -0.28 -25.49
N ALA A 526 7.45 0.01 -26.15
CA ALA A 526 7.49 0.81 -27.37
C ALA A 526 7.35 -0.10 -28.60
N GLY A 527 6.16 -0.09 -29.20
CA GLY A 527 5.91 -0.79 -30.46
C GLY A 527 6.91 -0.38 -31.56
N GLN A 528 7.30 -1.35 -32.38
CA GLN A 528 8.24 -1.17 -33.49
C GLN A 528 7.67 -0.22 -34.56
N ASP A 529 7.93 1.08 -34.45
CA ASP A 529 7.95 2.01 -35.60
C ASP A 529 8.64 3.37 -35.31
N GLY A 530 9.37 3.48 -34.19
CA GLY A 530 10.17 4.65 -33.84
C GLY A 530 11.65 4.45 -34.12
N LEU A 531 12.14 4.93 -35.28
CA LEU A 531 13.57 5.24 -35.44
C LEU A 531 14.01 6.12 -34.25
N GLU A 532 15.04 5.70 -33.49
CA GLU A 532 15.54 6.44 -32.33
C GLU A 532 15.90 7.88 -32.74
N ARG A 533 15.03 8.84 -32.42
CA ARG A 533 15.29 10.27 -32.62
C ARG A 533 16.52 10.64 -31.80
N ARG A 534 17.52 11.26 -32.43
CA ARG A 534 18.72 11.66 -31.71
C ARG A 534 18.32 12.70 -30.66
N PRO A 535 18.97 12.74 -29.48
CA PRO A 535 18.72 13.78 -28.47
C PRO A 535 18.81 15.21 -29.04
N GLU A 536 19.64 15.39 -30.07
CA GLU A 536 19.80 16.61 -30.86
C GLU A 536 18.48 17.07 -31.48
N ASP A 537 17.68 16.15 -32.01
CA ASP A 537 16.41 16.40 -32.72
C ASP A 537 15.22 16.69 -31.81
N PHE A 538 15.32 16.52 -30.48
CA PHE A 538 14.20 16.67 -29.54
C PHE A 538 13.39 17.96 -29.75
N LEU A 539 14.06 19.12 -29.86
CA LEU A 539 13.40 20.41 -30.03
C LEU A 539 12.70 20.57 -31.39
N SER A 540 13.02 19.74 -32.40
CA SER A 540 12.26 19.73 -33.67
C SER A 540 10.80 19.30 -33.47
N GLY A 541 10.52 18.52 -32.42
CA GLY A 541 9.17 18.14 -32.02
C GLY A 541 8.26 19.32 -31.69
N ALA A 542 8.84 20.43 -31.19
CA ALA A 542 8.11 21.66 -30.91
C ALA A 542 7.46 22.25 -32.18
N PHE A 543 8.19 22.28 -33.29
CA PHE A 543 7.71 22.77 -34.57
C PHE A 543 6.73 21.80 -35.24
N LYS A 544 6.96 20.48 -35.07
CA LYS A 544 6.04 19.45 -35.54
C LYS A 544 4.68 19.58 -34.87
N VAL A 545 4.62 19.63 -33.52
CA VAL A 545 3.33 19.76 -32.84
C VAL A 545 2.68 21.12 -33.10
N ALA A 546 3.45 22.20 -33.25
CA ALA A 546 2.91 23.49 -33.69
C ALA A 546 2.23 23.38 -35.07
N SER A 547 2.90 22.80 -36.08
CA SER A 547 2.31 22.62 -37.42
C SER A 547 1.11 21.66 -37.43
N ASP A 548 1.13 20.61 -36.61
CA ASP A 548 -0.02 19.70 -36.46
C ASP A 548 -1.20 20.40 -35.78
N LEU A 549 -0.97 21.29 -34.81
CA LEU A 549 -2.00 22.13 -34.19
C LEU A 549 -2.57 23.17 -35.17
N GLU A 550 -1.72 23.82 -35.98
CA GLU A 550 -2.16 24.77 -37.02
C GLU A 550 -3.09 24.10 -38.04
N ARG A 551 -2.77 22.85 -38.43
CA ARG A 551 -3.57 22.03 -39.35
C ARG A 551 -4.89 21.56 -38.73
N GLU A 552 -4.90 21.25 -37.44
CA GLU A 552 -6.06 20.71 -36.72
C GLU A 552 -7.06 21.80 -36.30
N PHE A 553 -6.57 22.97 -35.88
CA PHE A 553 -7.41 24.06 -35.36
C PHE A 553 -7.54 25.29 -36.27
N GLY A 554 -6.85 25.32 -37.41
CA GLY A 554 -7.03 26.36 -38.44
C GLY A 554 -6.52 27.75 -38.06
N SER A 555 -5.74 27.86 -37.00
CA SER A 555 -5.18 29.10 -36.45
C SER A 555 -3.66 28.99 -36.31
N LYS A 556 -2.92 30.09 -36.50
CA LYS A 556 -1.46 30.11 -36.30
C LYS A 556 -1.10 29.82 -34.85
N VAL A 557 -0.09 28.97 -34.64
CA VAL A 557 0.33 28.53 -33.29
C VAL A 557 1.65 29.18 -32.95
N HIS A 558 1.63 29.98 -31.90
CA HIS A 558 2.81 30.69 -31.42
C HIS A 558 3.34 30.04 -30.14
N PHE A 559 4.67 30.05 -29.97
CA PHE A 559 5.30 29.70 -28.70
C PHE A 559 5.04 30.84 -27.70
N ASN A 560 3.85 30.82 -27.10
CA ASN A 560 3.32 31.76 -26.10
C ASN A 560 2.31 31.04 -25.18
N ARG A 561 1.66 31.80 -24.29
CA ARG A 561 0.61 31.30 -23.37
C ARG A 561 -0.55 30.60 -24.10
N GLU A 562 -0.98 31.13 -25.25
CA GLU A 562 -2.09 30.59 -26.04
C GLU A 562 -1.70 29.26 -26.70
N GLY A 563 -0.49 29.16 -27.24
CA GLY A 563 0.05 27.91 -27.77
C GLY A 563 0.13 26.78 -26.73
N LEU A 564 0.45 27.10 -25.46
CA LEU A 564 0.38 26.11 -24.38
C LEU A 564 -1.04 25.62 -24.11
N LEU A 565 -2.06 26.48 -24.24
CA LEU A 565 -3.47 26.08 -24.12
C LEU A 565 -3.92 25.20 -25.29
N GLU A 566 -3.45 25.48 -26.52
CA GLU A 566 -3.72 24.65 -27.70
C GLU A 566 -3.02 23.28 -27.61
N VAL A 567 -1.80 23.20 -27.07
CA VAL A 567 -1.13 21.93 -26.71
C VAL A 567 -1.96 21.16 -25.67
N GLU A 568 -2.40 21.82 -24.60
CA GLU A 568 -3.22 21.17 -23.56
C GLU A 568 -4.56 20.66 -24.11
N LYS A 569 -5.21 21.45 -24.98
CA LYS A 569 -6.45 21.08 -25.69
C LYS A 569 -6.24 19.86 -26.59
N LYS A 570 -5.14 19.77 -27.33
CA LYS A 570 -4.79 18.57 -28.12
C LYS A 570 -4.62 17.34 -27.23
N LEU A 571 -3.91 17.46 -26.10
CA LEU A 571 -3.78 16.37 -25.12
C LEU A 571 -5.14 15.96 -24.53
N ARG A 572 -6.03 16.92 -24.23
CA ARG A 572 -7.41 16.68 -23.75
C ARG A 572 -8.35 16.07 -24.78
N LEU A 573 -8.10 16.26 -26.07
CA LEU A 573 -8.80 15.55 -27.14
C LEU A 573 -8.22 14.15 -27.34
N PHE A 574 -6.90 14.02 -27.29
CA PHE A 574 -6.19 12.75 -27.45
C PHE A 574 -6.59 11.72 -26.38
N VAL A 575 -6.64 12.09 -25.10
CA VAL A 575 -7.00 11.15 -24.01
C VAL A 575 -8.39 10.53 -24.16
N LYS A 576 -9.30 11.19 -24.90
CA LYS A 576 -10.65 10.67 -25.19
C LYS A 576 -10.64 9.56 -26.24
N GLN A 577 -9.53 9.41 -26.96
CA GLN A 577 -9.38 8.49 -28.09
C GLN A 577 -8.38 7.37 -27.78
N ALA A 578 -7.28 7.67 -27.08
CA ALA A 578 -6.22 6.73 -26.76
C ALA A 578 -5.48 7.11 -25.45
N LYS A 579 -4.78 6.14 -24.86
CA LYS A 579 -3.90 6.36 -23.70
C LYS A 579 -2.59 7.05 -24.13
N PHE A 580 -2.02 7.89 -23.27
CA PHE A 580 -0.75 8.56 -23.56
C PHE A 580 0.41 7.56 -23.71
N SER A 581 0.38 6.48 -22.93
CA SER A 581 1.29 5.33 -23.06
C SER A 581 1.36 4.75 -24.49
N SER A 582 0.30 4.88 -25.30
CA SER A 582 0.28 4.43 -26.71
C SER A 582 0.82 5.47 -27.72
N ALA A 583 1.13 6.70 -27.29
CA ALA A 583 1.68 7.76 -28.14
C ALA A 583 2.84 8.53 -27.47
N PRO A 584 3.95 7.86 -27.10
CA PRO A 584 5.12 8.50 -26.49
C PRO A 584 5.71 9.62 -27.37
N GLY A 585 5.62 9.48 -28.70
CA GLY A 585 6.02 10.51 -29.64
C GLY A 585 5.23 11.82 -29.50
N LEU A 586 3.90 11.75 -29.27
CA LEU A 586 3.07 12.95 -29.06
C LEU A 586 3.43 13.66 -27.76
N VAL A 587 3.60 12.91 -26.67
CA VAL A 587 3.98 13.49 -25.36
C VAL A 587 5.39 14.09 -25.44
N SER A 588 6.32 13.45 -26.14
CA SER A 588 7.67 13.97 -26.39
C SER A 588 7.65 15.25 -27.25
N ASP A 589 6.84 15.29 -28.32
CA ASP A 589 6.66 16.51 -29.14
C ASP A 589 6.02 17.66 -28.33
N CYS A 590 5.05 17.37 -27.45
CA CYS A 590 4.46 18.36 -26.53
C CYS A 590 5.45 18.84 -25.45
N ALA A 591 6.28 17.93 -24.92
CA ALA A 591 7.36 18.27 -24.00
C ALA A 591 8.39 19.19 -24.66
N ALA A 592 8.73 18.91 -25.92
CA ALA A 592 9.59 19.75 -26.74
C ALA A 592 9.01 21.15 -26.94
N PHE A 593 7.69 21.29 -27.16
CA PHE A 593 7.02 22.59 -27.26
C PHE A 593 7.20 23.44 -25.99
N LEU A 594 6.97 22.87 -24.81
CA LEU A 594 7.16 23.56 -23.53
C LEU A 594 8.62 23.97 -23.34
N CYS A 595 9.57 23.05 -23.59
CA CYS A 595 11.00 23.35 -23.52
C CYS A 595 11.41 24.47 -24.49
N TYR A 596 10.94 24.43 -25.74
CA TYR A 596 11.27 25.44 -26.74
C TYR A 596 10.68 26.81 -26.39
N PHE A 597 9.43 26.86 -25.94
CA PHE A 597 8.79 28.07 -25.43
C PHE A 597 9.61 28.72 -24.30
N LEU A 598 10.04 27.94 -23.30
CA LEU A 598 10.84 28.43 -22.18
C LEU A 598 12.24 28.88 -22.61
N GLN A 599 12.87 28.16 -23.53
CA GLN A 599 14.18 28.52 -24.08
C GLN A 599 14.12 29.87 -24.83
N GLU A 600 13.17 30.06 -25.74
CA GLU A 600 13.07 31.28 -26.55
C GLU A 600 12.54 32.49 -25.77
N ARG A 601 11.50 32.31 -24.94
CA ARG A 601 10.84 33.43 -24.23
C ARG A 601 11.53 33.82 -22.94
N HIS A 602 12.16 32.86 -22.26
CA HIS A 602 12.68 33.03 -20.90
C HIS A 602 14.16 32.68 -20.78
N LYS A 603 14.86 32.41 -21.89
CA LYS A 603 16.30 32.13 -21.96
C LYS A 603 16.74 30.90 -21.16
N GLY A 604 15.85 29.92 -20.99
CA GLY A 604 16.16 28.67 -20.30
C GLY A 604 17.15 27.80 -21.09
N ARG A 605 18.26 27.43 -20.47
CA ARG A 605 19.29 26.57 -21.04
C ARG A 605 18.99 25.10 -20.74
N LEU A 606 18.44 24.38 -21.72
CA LEU A 606 18.18 22.94 -21.62
C LEU A 606 19.49 22.14 -21.70
N VAL A 607 19.85 21.43 -20.62
CA VAL A 607 21.04 20.58 -20.56
C VAL A 607 20.67 19.15 -20.96
N LYS A 608 20.92 18.79 -22.21
CA LYS A 608 20.70 17.43 -22.72
C LYS A 608 21.75 16.48 -22.11
N LEU A 609 21.28 15.40 -21.48
CA LEU A 609 22.13 14.43 -20.79
C LEU A 609 22.18 13.14 -21.59
N ALA A 610 23.37 12.79 -22.10
CA ALA A 610 23.57 11.59 -22.91
C ALA A 610 23.17 10.31 -22.16
N GLY A 611 22.52 9.38 -22.86
CA GLY A 611 22.04 8.12 -22.28
C GLY A 611 20.87 8.24 -21.30
N THR A 612 20.21 9.40 -21.23
CA THR A 612 19.00 9.59 -20.40
C THR A 612 17.87 10.21 -21.20
N GLU A 613 16.64 9.79 -20.88
CA GLU A 613 15.40 10.29 -21.49
C GLU A 613 15.16 11.79 -21.21
N PRO A 614 14.44 12.51 -22.09
CA PRO A 614 14.20 13.95 -21.95
C PRO A 614 13.62 14.41 -20.62
N TRP A 615 12.82 13.58 -19.93
CA TRP A 615 12.28 13.92 -18.61
C TRP A 615 13.36 14.21 -17.56
N ALA A 616 14.55 13.61 -17.71
CA ALA A 616 15.66 13.78 -16.79
C ALA A 616 16.55 15.00 -17.12
N TRP A 617 16.29 15.71 -18.23
CA TRP A 617 17.11 16.83 -18.66
C TRP A 617 16.73 18.12 -17.91
N PRO A 618 17.63 18.69 -17.09
CA PRO A 618 17.34 19.95 -16.41
C PRO A 618 17.39 21.13 -17.38
N MET A 619 16.48 22.08 -17.18
CA MET A 619 16.57 23.42 -17.76
C MET A 619 17.04 24.39 -16.69
N ILE A 620 18.08 25.16 -17.00
CA ILE A 620 18.72 26.12 -16.09
C ILE A 620 18.43 27.54 -16.55
N PHE A 621 17.97 28.39 -15.64
CA PHE A 621 17.80 29.83 -15.84
C PHE A 621 18.83 30.57 -15.00
N GLU A 622 19.60 31.45 -15.64
CA GLU A 622 20.65 32.24 -14.99
C GLU A 622 20.06 33.61 -14.64
N THR A 623 19.85 33.89 -13.35
CA THR A 623 19.41 35.20 -12.85
C THR A 623 20.60 36.00 -12.28
N LYS A 624 20.37 37.21 -11.76
CA LYS A 624 21.44 38.01 -11.16
C LYS A 624 21.92 37.47 -9.82
N ASP A 625 21.03 36.82 -9.07
CA ASP A 625 21.26 36.45 -7.67
C ASP A 625 21.43 34.93 -7.48
N ALA A 626 20.80 34.12 -8.35
CA ALA A 626 20.88 32.66 -8.31
C ALA A 626 20.64 32.01 -9.69
N ASN A 627 21.04 30.75 -9.85
CA ASN A 627 20.50 29.89 -10.90
C ASN A 627 19.18 29.28 -10.44
N ILE A 628 18.29 28.93 -11.37
CA ILE A 628 17.07 28.16 -11.11
C ILE A 628 17.08 26.94 -12.03
N THR A 629 16.99 25.73 -11.46
CA THR A 629 16.86 24.47 -12.20
C THR A 629 15.43 23.94 -12.12
N THR A 630 14.89 23.48 -13.24
CA THR A 630 13.56 22.86 -13.31
C THR A 630 13.50 21.81 -14.42
N TYR A 631 12.48 20.95 -14.40
CA TYR A 631 12.34 19.79 -15.30
C TYR A 631 11.08 19.90 -16.19
N PRO A 632 11.05 20.81 -17.18
CA PRO A 632 9.86 21.07 -17.99
C PRO A 632 9.41 19.85 -18.80
N ALA A 633 10.35 19.06 -19.34
CA ALA A 633 10.00 17.86 -20.09
C ALA A 633 9.30 16.80 -19.21
N GLN A 634 9.69 16.68 -17.93
CA GLN A 634 9.06 15.76 -16.97
C GLN A 634 7.58 16.08 -16.73
N ARG A 635 7.20 17.36 -16.79
CA ARG A 635 5.80 17.77 -16.61
C ARG A 635 4.87 17.06 -17.57
N LEU A 636 5.24 17.01 -18.86
CA LEU A 636 4.52 16.24 -19.88
C LEU A 636 4.79 14.74 -19.76
N TRP A 637 6.01 14.32 -19.42
CA TRP A 637 6.37 12.90 -19.35
C TRP A 637 5.59 12.11 -18.29
N ARG A 638 5.09 12.78 -17.23
CA ARG A 638 4.17 12.19 -16.26
C ARG A 638 2.92 11.59 -16.90
N LEU A 639 2.44 12.15 -18.02
CA LEU A 639 1.31 11.60 -18.77
C LEU A 639 1.58 10.15 -19.23
N LEU A 640 2.84 9.78 -19.52
CA LEU A 640 3.22 8.41 -19.89
C LEU A 640 3.31 7.44 -18.72
N TRP A 641 3.37 7.94 -17.48
CA TRP A 641 3.47 7.13 -16.26
C TRP A 641 2.12 6.99 -15.55
N GLU A 642 1.32 8.05 -15.58
CA GLU A 642 0.07 8.18 -14.84
C GLU A 642 -1.15 7.95 -15.74
N ASP A 643 -1.02 8.11 -17.08
CA ASP A 643 -2.11 8.08 -18.09
C ASP A 643 -3.29 9.05 -17.80
N GLU A 644 -3.18 9.88 -16.76
CA GLU A 644 -4.15 10.90 -16.34
C GLU A 644 -3.73 12.32 -16.77
N LEU A 645 -4.72 13.20 -16.95
CA LEU A 645 -4.49 14.61 -17.28
C LEU A 645 -4.63 15.50 -16.04
N PRO A 646 -3.66 16.40 -15.77
CA PRO A 646 -3.78 17.39 -14.71
C PRO A 646 -4.94 18.39 -14.90
N GLU A 647 -5.11 19.26 -13.92
CA GLU A 647 -6.08 20.36 -13.92
C GLU A 647 -5.96 21.31 -15.12
N THR A 648 -7.03 22.04 -15.45
CA THR A 648 -7.05 22.93 -16.61
C THR A 648 -6.08 24.11 -16.45
N GLY A 649 -5.29 24.35 -17.49
CA GLY A 649 -4.27 25.39 -17.54
C GLY A 649 -2.96 25.04 -16.83
N TRP A 650 -2.72 23.78 -16.44
CA TRP A 650 -1.54 23.39 -15.66
C TRP A 650 -0.19 23.75 -16.32
N LEU A 651 -0.07 23.62 -17.66
CA LEU A 651 1.13 24.04 -18.39
C LEU A 651 1.38 25.55 -18.28
N VAL A 652 0.30 26.33 -18.32
CA VAL A 652 0.32 27.78 -18.18
C VAL A 652 0.64 28.18 -16.74
N LYS A 653 0.05 27.51 -15.73
CA LYS A 653 0.34 27.74 -14.31
C LYS A 653 1.80 27.44 -13.96
N TYR A 654 2.35 26.32 -14.46
CA TYR A 654 3.77 25.98 -14.32
C TYR A 654 4.68 27.06 -14.94
N ALA A 655 4.37 27.49 -16.17
CA ALA A 655 5.13 28.55 -16.83
C ALA A 655 5.02 29.90 -16.10
N GLU A 656 3.84 30.29 -15.64
CA GLU A 656 3.61 31.54 -14.89
C GLU A 656 4.34 31.54 -13.54
N TRP A 657 4.30 30.42 -12.80
CA TRP A 657 5.09 30.23 -11.59
C TRP A 657 6.59 30.39 -11.87
N LEU A 658 7.13 29.63 -12.83
CA LEU A 658 8.56 29.66 -13.16
C LEU A 658 9.01 31.07 -13.59
N VAL A 659 8.19 31.79 -14.35
CA VAL A 659 8.45 33.19 -14.74
C VAL A 659 8.38 34.15 -13.55
N ALA A 660 7.56 33.87 -12.54
CA ALA A 660 7.53 34.63 -11.30
C ALA A 660 8.81 34.42 -10.47
N GLU A 661 9.26 33.16 -10.32
CA GLU A 661 10.53 32.84 -9.63
C GLU A 661 11.74 33.48 -10.32
N ILE A 662 11.84 33.40 -11.66
CA ILE A 662 12.92 34.04 -12.47
C ILE A 662 12.97 35.56 -12.28
N LYS A 663 11.84 36.19 -11.89
CA LYS A 663 11.70 37.64 -11.70
C LYS A 663 11.66 38.07 -10.23
N ALA A 664 11.71 37.14 -9.28
CA ALA A 664 11.59 37.46 -7.87
C ALA A 664 12.79 38.33 -7.40
N PRO A 665 12.55 39.50 -6.79
CA PRO A 665 13.62 40.34 -6.29
C PRO A 665 14.14 39.81 -4.95
N GLY A 666 15.36 39.28 -4.94
CA GLY A 666 16.03 38.72 -3.77
C GLY A 666 16.06 37.19 -3.77
N GLY A 667 17.19 36.63 -3.30
CA GLY A 667 17.43 35.19 -3.28
C GLY A 667 16.41 34.42 -2.42
N HIS A 668 16.06 33.21 -2.86
CA HIS A 668 15.10 32.35 -2.18
C HIS A 668 15.58 32.01 -0.76
N ILE A 669 14.68 32.15 0.20
CA ILE A 669 14.93 31.83 1.62
C ILE A 669 15.06 30.31 1.73
N SER A 670 16.13 29.81 2.35
CA SER A 670 16.50 28.39 2.27
C SER A 670 17.06 27.84 3.59
N GLY A 671 17.25 26.51 3.63
CA GLY A 671 17.87 25.81 4.75
C GLY A 671 17.24 26.17 6.11
N THR A 672 18.07 26.61 7.05
CA THR A 672 17.64 26.97 8.40
C THR A 672 16.72 28.19 8.46
N ASP A 673 16.81 29.10 7.50
CA ASP A 673 16.02 30.33 7.54
C ASP A 673 14.61 30.11 6.97
N ALA A 674 14.47 29.26 5.95
CA ALA A 674 13.16 28.76 5.51
C ALA A 674 12.41 28.01 6.64
N ILE A 675 13.14 27.27 7.49
CA ILE A 675 12.57 26.58 8.65
C ILE A 675 12.10 27.55 9.72
N ARG A 676 12.89 28.61 9.99
CA ARG A 676 12.54 29.67 10.94
C ARG A 676 11.27 30.40 10.51
N GLU A 677 11.14 30.73 9.23
CA GLU A 677 9.99 31.45 8.67
C GLU A 677 8.76 30.56 8.39
N ARG A 678 8.91 29.24 8.44
CA ARG A 678 7.84 28.23 8.24
C ARG A 678 7.14 28.29 6.87
N ARG A 679 7.78 28.86 5.85
CA ARG A 679 7.21 29.07 4.50
C ARG A 679 7.45 27.85 3.61
N MET A 680 6.40 27.07 3.32
CA MET A 680 6.54 25.88 2.45
C MET A 680 6.95 26.24 1.01
N SER A 681 7.79 25.40 0.41
CA SER A 681 8.15 25.45 -1.00
C SER A 681 6.94 25.33 -1.92
N HIS A 682 7.03 25.90 -3.11
CA HIS A 682 5.98 25.77 -4.11
C HIS A 682 5.84 24.30 -4.57
N LEU A 683 4.63 23.88 -4.96
CA LEU A 683 4.36 22.48 -5.36
C LEU A 683 5.25 22.05 -6.54
N GLU A 684 5.43 22.95 -7.51
CA GLU A 684 6.31 22.71 -8.67
C GLU A 684 7.78 22.52 -8.27
N ARG A 685 8.24 23.23 -7.23
CA ARG A 685 9.61 23.07 -6.70
C ARG A 685 9.80 21.70 -6.03
N LEU A 686 8.78 21.23 -5.33
CA LEU A 686 8.77 19.87 -4.75
C LEU A 686 8.77 18.81 -5.85
N GLU A 687 8.07 19.01 -6.97
CA GLU A 687 8.12 18.11 -8.13
C GLU A 687 9.49 18.12 -8.85
N ASP A 688 10.14 19.28 -8.96
CA ASP A 688 11.52 19.35 -9.47
C ASP A 688 12.49 18.60 -8.56
N THR A 689 12.34 18.72 -7.23
CA THR A 689 13.17 17.98 -6.27
C THR A 689 12.95 16.47 -6.34
N LYS A 690 11.68 16.02 -6.46
CA LYS A 690 11.35 14.60 -6.70
C LYS A 690 11.95 14.09 -8.01
N THR A 691 11.97 14.93 -9.05
CA THR A 691 12.52 14.58 -10.36
C THR A 691 14.04 14.46 -10.32
N GLU A 692 14.74 15.40 -9.67
CA GLU A 692 16.18 15.30 -9.40
C GLU A 692 16.50 14.02 -8.62
N HIS A 693 15.74 13.72 -7.55
CA HIS A 693 15.93 12.51 -6.77
C HIS A 693 15.74 11.23 -7.61
N LYS A 694 14.65 11.12 -8.38
CA LYS A 694 14.41 9.98 -9.30
C LYS A 694 15.57 9.79 -10.29
N ARG A 695 16.02 10.89 -10.91
CA ARG A 695 17.17 10.91 -11.83
C ARG A 695 18.45 10.43 -11.15
N ILE A 696 18.73 10.83 -9.91
CA ILE A 696 19.96 10.45 -9.22
C ILE A 696 19.89 8.99 -8.71
N MET A 697 18.71 8.48 -8.35
CA MET A 697 18.55 7.04 -8.07
C MET A 697 18.73 6.17 -9.33
N ALA A 698 18.24 6.63 -10.50
CA ALA A 698 18.59 6.00 -11.77
C ALA A 698 20.11 6.06 -12.03
N LEU A 699 20.75 7.21 -11.80
CA LEU A 699 22.20 7.36 -11.95
C LEU A 699 22.98 6.36 -11.06
N VAL A 700 22.59 6.17 -9.80
CA VAL A 700 23.20 5.16 -8.89
C VAL A 700 23.21 3.77 -9.52
N SER A 701 22.12 3.35 -10.16
CA SER A 701 22.05 2.03 -10.81
C SER A 701 22.89 1.88 -12.08
N THR A 702 23.41 2.99 -12.63
CA THR A 702 24.12 3.01 -13.94
C THR A 702 25.61 3.35 -13.86
N LEU A 703 26.09 3.97 -12.77
CA LEU A 703 27.51 4.23 -12.56
C LEU A 703 28.23 2.91 -12.23
N THR A 704 29.40 2.68 -12.85
CA THR A 704 30.19 1.44 -12.63
C THR A 704 30.71 1.30 -11.20
N GLU A 705 30.80 2.40 -10.45
CA GLU A 705 31.12 2.35 -9.01
C GLU A 705 29.94 1.95 -8.13
N THR A 706 28.69 2.13 -8.59
CA THR A 706 27.51 2.04 -7.72
C THR A 706 26.39 1.12 -8.22
N SER A 707 26.50 0.55 -9.43
CA SER A 707 25.56 -0.45 -9.97
C SER A 707 25.32 -1.62 -9.02
N ASP A 708 26.39 -2.05 -8.34
CA ASP A 708 26.39 -3.24 -7.48
C ASP A 708 25.98 -2.91 -6.03
N ILE A 709 25.32 -1.78 -5.81
CA ILE A 709 24.99 -1.26 -4.48
C ILE A 709 23.48 -1.24 -4.29
N GLU A 710 23.00 -2.06 -3.36
CA GLU A 710 21.58 -2.10 -2.98
C GLU A 710 21.11 -0.77 -2.38
N ILE A 711 19.90 -0.32 -2.73
CA ILE A 711 19.30 0.89 -2.19
C ILE A 711 18.80 0.62 -0.75
N GLY A 712 19.68 0.84 0.22
CA GLY A 712 19.44 0.65 1.65
C GLY A 712 20.65 1.03 2.51
N ARG A 713 20.55 0.85 3.84
CA ARG A 713 21.66 1.16 4.77
C ARG A 713 22.99 0.46 4.41
N PRO A 714 23.02 -0.84 4.02
CA PRO A 714 24.26 -1.48 3.57
C PRO A 714 24.89 -0.79 2.36
N GLY A 715 24.05 -0.27 1.46
CA GLY A 715 24.51 0.46 0.29
C GLY A 715 25.08 1.83 0.62
N VAL A 716 24.48 2.56 1.57
CA VAL A 716 25.04 3.81 2.10
C VAL A 716 26.44 3.55 2.68
N ILE A 717 26.62 2.50 3.48
CA ILE A 717 27.95 2.12 4.01
C ILE A 717 28.94 1.80 2.88
N LYS A 718 28.54 0.97 1.90
CA LYS A 718 29.39 0.57 0.76
C LYS A 718 29.83 1.78 -0.08
N LEU A 719 28.92 2.71 -0.38
CA LEU A 719 29.23 3.95 -1.09
C LEU A 719 30.10 4.90 -0.24
N GLY A 720 29.86 5.00 1.07
CA GLY A 720 30.73 5.74 1.99
C GLY A 720 32.16 5.18 2.04
N GLY A 721 32.33 3.86 1.92
CA GLY A 721 33.63 3.21 1.72
C GLY A 721 34.32 3.64 0.42
N ILE A 722 33.61 3.56 -0.71
CA ILE A 722 34.13 3.98 -2.03
C ILE A 722 34.54 5.46 -2.02
N ILE A 723 33.72 6.32 -1.43
CA ILE A 723 34.01 7.75 -1.29
C ILE A 723 35.25 7.97 -0.42
N ARG A 724 35.39 7.30 0.73
CA ARG A 724 36.61 7.41 1.58
C ARG A 724 37.90 6.99 0.86
N HIS A 725 37.83 6.13 -0.15
CA HIS A 725 38.99 5.76 -0.98
C HIS A 725 39.24 6.71 -2.16
N LYS A 726 38.19 7.25 -2.79
CA LYS A 726 38.32 8.19 -3.93
C LYS A 726 38.53 9.65 -3.49
N PHE A 727 38.14 10.02 -2.27
CA PHE A 727 38.10 11.41 -1.82
C PHE A 727 39.33 11.81 -1.00
N LYS A 728 39.89 12.99 -1.29
CA LYS A 728 41.02 13.59 -0.57
C LYS A 728 40.55 14.89 0.10
N PRO A 729 40.74 15.09 1.41
CA PRO A 729 40.15 16.24 2.13
C PRO A 729 40.60 17.60 1.58
N ASP A 730 41.88 17.71 1.21
CA ASP A 730 42.52 18.97 0.82
C ASP A 730 42.39 19.30 -0.68
N ILE A 731 41.60 18.52 -1.44
CA ILE A 731 41.41 18.69 -2.89
C ILE A 731 39.91 18.81 -3.18
N PRO A 732 39.45 19.85 -3.91
CA PRO A 732 38.05 19.96 -4.30
C PRO A 732 37.61 18.78 -5.17
N PRO A 733 36.33 18.33 -5.10
CA PRO A 733 35.87 17.20 -5.89
C PRO A 733 36.03 17.43 -7.40
N SER A 734 36.43 16.40 -8.13
CA SER A 734 36.19 16.36 -9.57
C SER A 734 34.69 16.38 -9.87
N ALA A 735 34.31 16.62 -11.13
CA ALA A 735 32.91 16.54 -11.55
C ALA A 735 32.27 15.18 -11.18
N ASP A 736 33.03 14.08 -11.27
CA ASP A 736 32.56 12.75 -10.89
C ASP A 736 32.54 12.54 -9.36
N GLY A 737 33.45 13.18 -8.62
CA GLY A 737 33.38 13.26 -7.16
C GLY A 737 32.09 13.94 -6.69
N TRP A 738 31.70 15.06 -7.32
CA TRP A 738 30.42 15.72 -7.05
C TRP A 738 29.21 14.85 -7.40
N LYS A 739 29.24 14.08 -8.49
CA LYS A 739 28.20 13.09 -8.82
C LYS A 739 28.06 12.04 -7.71
N LEU A 740 29.16 11.43 -7.28
CA LEU A 740 29.17 10.41 -6.21
C LEU A 740 28.67 10.97 -4.87
N LEU A 741 29.00 12.22 -4.52
CA LEU A 741 28.48 12.88 -3.31
C LEU A 741 26.96 13.12 -3.40
N ARG A 742 26.42 13.51 -4.56
CA ARG A 742 24.96 13.60 -4.77
C ARG A 742 24.29 12.22 -4.65
N CYS A 743 24.86 11.19 -5.26
CA CYS A 743 24.39 9.81 -5.13
C CYS A 743 24.33 9.37 -3.66
N TYR A 744 25.39 9.61 -2.90
CA TYR A 744 25.50 9.28 -1.47
C TYR A 744 24.41 9.97 -0.63
N GLY A 745 24.17 11.25 -0.91
CA GLY A 745 23.11 12.01 -0.27
C GLY A 745 21.70 11.52 -0.55
N HIS A 746 21.36 11.33 -1.83
CA HIS A 746 20.03 10.86 -2.20
C HIS A 746 19.79 9.39 -1.80
N MET A 747 20.83 8.57 -1.66
CA MET A 747 20.70 7.22 -1.09
C MET A 747 20.33 7.29 0.39
N LEU A 748 20.92 8.19 1.17
CA LEU A 748 20.45 8.43 2.55
C LEU A 748 19.01 8.96 2.54
N ALA A 749 18.67 9.92 1.67
CA ALA A 749 17.31 10.43 1.55
C ALA A 749 16.27 9.33 1.23
N ALA A 750 16.62 8.37 0.38
CA ALA A 750 15.78 7.20 0.10
C ALA A 750 15.60 6.29 1.34
N VAL A 751 16.66 6.09 2.13
CA VAL A 751 16.60 5.38 3.42
C VAL A 751 15.71 6.13 4.42
N LEU A 752 15.84 7.45 4.55
CA LEU A 752 15.02 8.26 5.46
C LEU A 752 13.54 8.28 5.03
N ALA A 753 13.26 8.36 3.72
CA ALA A 753 11.91 8.24 3.18
C ALA A 753 11.27 6.89 3.55
N LYS A 754 12.02 5.80 3.41
CA LYS A 754 11.57 4.42 3.70
C LYS A 754 11.39 4.16 5.20
N ASP A 755 12.43 4.43 6.00
CA ASP A 755 12.49 3.99 7.40
C ASP A 755 11.78 4.96 8.37
N PHE A 756 11.69 6.25 8.00
CA PHE A 756 11.10 7.30 8.83
C PHE A 756 9.88 7.99 8.23
N LYS A 757 9.43 7.60 7.02
CA LYS A 757 8.37 8.31 6.27
C LYS A 757 8.74 9.77 5.99
N ALA A 758 10.02 10.05 5.79
CA ALA A 758 10.51 11.40 5.49
C ALA A 758 9.96 11.89 4.13
N SER A 759 9.54 13.15 4.07
CA SER A 759 8.99 13.79 2.86
C SER A 759 9.75 15.07 2.52
N TRP A 760 9.96 15.37 1.24
CA TRP A 760 10.68 16.58 0.81
C TRP A 760 10.00 17.85 1.33
N TYR A 761 10.80 18.78 1.85
CA TYR A 761 10.35 19.98 2.55
C TYR A 761 11.43 21.07 2.43
N TYR A 762 11.08 22.34 2.23
CA TYR A 762 12.03 23.46 2.02
C TYR A 762 13.17 23.13 1.05
N THR A 763 12.88 23.19 -0.24
CA THR A 763 13.80 22.80 -1.33
C THR A 763 14.03 23.90 -2.37
N ASP A 764 13.73 25.17 -2.01
CA ASP A 764 13.72 26.32 -2.93
C ASP A 764 15.12 26.83 -3.36
N CYS A 765 16.22 26.28 -2.81
CA CYS A 765 17.59 26.60 -3.25
C CYS A 765 18.19 25.55 -4.19
N GLU A 766 19.11 25.99 -5.06
CA GLU A 766 19.88 25.13 -5.98
C GLU A 766 21.16 24.54 -5.38
N ASP A 767 21.59 25.01 -4.21
CA ASP A 767 22.92 24.68 -3.64
C ASP A 767 23.03 23.24 -3.10
N GLY A 768 22.10 22.34 -3.47
CA GLY A 768 21.95 21.02 -2.85
C GLY A 768 21.53 21.10 -1.38
N HIS A 769 20.82 22.17 -1.00
CA HIS A 769 20.16 22.33 0.30
C HIS A 769 18.76 21.70 0.24
N TRP A 770 18.69 20.36 0.29
CA TRP A 770 17.40 19.68 0.44
C TRP A 770 17.05 19.54 1.92
N SER A 771 15.79 19.71 2.30
CA SER A 771 15.31 19.31 3.62
C SER A 771 14.23 18.23 3.48
N MET A 772 14.06 17.44 4.55
CA MET A 772 13.01 16.44 4.63
C MET A 772 12.28 16.56 5.97
N ARG A 773 10.96 16.62 5.93
CA ARG A 773 10.10 16.58 7.10
C ARG A 773 9.93 15.15 7.57
N LEU A 774 10.38 14.88 8.79
CA LEU A 774 10.11 13.67 9.55
C LEU A 774 8.81 13.86 10.37
N PRO A 775 8.22 12.78 10.92
CA PRO A 775 7.05 12.90 11.79
C PRO A 775 7.29 13.65 13.12
N TRP A 776 8.54 13.91 13.50
CA TRP A 776 8.94 14.54 14.78
C TRP A 776 9.95 15.69 14.67
N ASP A 777 10.51 15.97 13.47
CA ASP A 777 11.35 17.15 13.21
C ASP A 777 11.53 17.43 11.70
N THR A 778 12.26 18.47 11.33
CA THR A 778 12.77 18.72 9.98
C THR A 778 14.25 18.40 9.90
N PHE A 779 14.61 17.38 9.11
CA PHE A 779 15.99 17.06 8.81
C PHE A 779 16.51 17.94 7.66
N VAL A 780 17.60 18.67 7.89
CA VAL A 780 18.18 19.62 6.92
C VAL A 780 19.47 19.06 6.37
N PHE A 781 19.56 18.96 5.05
CA PHE A 781 20.63 18.23 4.40
C PHE A 781 21.35 19.06 3.31
N PRO A 782 22.39 19.82 3.69
CA PRO A 782 23.31 20.43 2.75
C PRO A 782 24.21 19.39 2.07
N ILE A 783 24.32 19.46 0.74
CA ILE A 783 25.40 18.78 0.00
C ILE A 783 26.79 19.19 0.53
N GLY A 784 26.93 20.42 1.04
CA GLY A 784 28.12 20.90 1.73
C GLY A 784 28.42 20.17 3.05
N LYS A 785 27.40 19.67 3.77
CA LYS A 785 27.59 18.80 4.94
C LYS A 785 27.92 17.37 4.53
N ILE A 786 27.34 16.84 3.45
CA ILE A 786 27.77 15.55 2.88
C ILE A 786 29.25 15.61 2.53
N TYR A 787 29.67 16.67 1.82
CA TYR A 787 31.05 16.92 1.47
C TYR A 787 31.93 17.01 2.72
N LYS A 788 31.51 17.78 3.74
CA LYS A 788 32.25 17.93 5.00
C LYS A 788 32.42 16.58 5.73
N THR A 789 31.34 15.83 5.95
CA THR A 789 31.35 14.50 6.56
C THR A 789 32.21 13.52 5.77
N ALA A 790 32.08 13.49 4.43
CA ALA A 790 32.95 12.67 3.57
C ALA A 790 34.44 13.09 3.66
N SER A 791 34.73 14.39 3.76
CA SER A 791 36.10 14.92 3.90
C SER A 791 36.72 14.62 5.27
N HIS A 792 35.93 14.61 6.34
CA HIS A 792 36.36 14.20 7.67
C HIS A 792 36.36 12.67 7.88
N ARG A 793 35.93 11.89 6.88
CA ARG A 793 35.80 10.43 6.89
C ARG A 793 34.75 9.87 7.87
N GLU A 794 33.87 10.74 8.36
CA GLU A 794 32.63 10.41 9.07
C GLU A 794 31.67 9.65 8.13
N GLU A 795 30.75 8.87 8.68
CA GLU A 795 29.73 8.15 7.90
C GLU A 795 28.39 8.87 7.90
N LEU A 796 27.75 8.99 6.73
CA LEU A 796 26.37 9.53 6.64
C LEU A 796 25.35 8.75 7.47
N LEU A 797 25.65 7.50 7.84
CA LEU A 797 24.78 6.70 8.70
C LEU A 797 24.78 7.19 10.16
N GLU A 798 25.79 7.95 10.60
CA GLU A 798 25.79 8.57 11.93
C GLU A 798 24.61 9.54 12.10
N TYR A 799 24.22 10.26 11.03
CA TYR A 799 22.99 11.06 11.02
C TYR A 799 21.73 10.19 11.11
N TYR A 800 21.74 9.01 10.50
CA TYR A 800 20.63 8.06 10.58
C TYR A 800 20.47 7.50 12.02
N ASP A 801 21.58 7.16 12.67
CA ASP A 801 21.59 6.65 14.05
C ASP A 801 21.30 7.75 15.08
N ALA A 802 21.73 8.98 14.82
CA ALA A 802 21.32 10.16 15.59
C ALA A 802 19.80 10.41 15.46
N LEU A 803 19.24 10.31 14.26
CA LEU A 803 17.78 10.41 14.05
C LEU A 803 16.99 9.24 14.65
N LEU A 804 17.54 8.02 14.67
CA LEU A 804 16.97 6.89 15.43
C LEU A 804 16.94 7.20 16.93
N SER A 805 18.05 7.71 17.47
CA SER A 805 18.20 8.05 18.88
C SER A 805 17.28 9.21 19.26
N GLU A 806 17.14 10.22 18.39
CA GLU A 806 16.23 11.34 18.58
C GLU A 806 14.76 10.90 18.46
N ARG A 807 14.44 10.00 17.54
CA ARG A 807 13.12 9.36 17.45
C ARG A 807 12.80 8.63 18.75
N ALA A 808 13.71 7.81 19.26
CA ALA A 808 13.55 7.11 20.53
C ALA A 808 13.38 8.09 21.71
N ARG A 809 14.15 9.18 21.74
CA ARG A 809 14.02 10.24 22.75
C ARG A 809 12.69 10.98 22.64
N LYS A 810 12.26 11.44 21.47
CA LYS A 810 10.97 12.15 21.28
C LYS A 810 9.75 11.24 21.41
N GLN A 811 9.94 9.93 21.26
CA GLN A 811 8.91 8.93 21.56
C GLN A 811 8.83 8.71 23.08
N SER A 812 9.97 8.64 23.79
CA SER A 812 9.97 8.61 25.26
C SER A 812 9.59 9.95 25.93
N ASP A 813 9.86 11.11 25.33
CA ASP A 813 9.35 12.42 25.79
C ASP A 813 7.83 12.56 25.61
N LYS A 814 7.23 11.80 24.68
CA LYS A 814 5.76 11.66 24.59
C LYS A 814 5.19 10.68 25.63
N ASP A 815 6.02 9.78 26.12
CA ASP A 815 5.68 8.84 27.20
C ASP A 815 6.07 9.40 28.59
N LEU A 816 6.77 10.54 28.67
CA LEU A 816 6.95 11.32 29.90
C LEU A 816 5.66 12.08 30.23
N PRO A 817 5.08 11.92 31.43
CA PRO A 817 4.06 12.85 31.89
C PRO A 817 4.66 14.25 32.03
N THR A 818 3.96 15.27 31.53
CA THR A 818 4.33 16.68 31.68
C THR A 818 4.48 17.04 33.16
N LEU A 819 5.72 17.06 33.65
CA LEU A 819 6.06 17.49 35.00
C LEU A 819 6.33 19.00 35.02
N LYS A 820 5.23 19.73 35.22
CA LYS A 820 5.05 21.20 35.34
C LYS A 820 4.84 21.97 34.03
#